data_AF-W4P698-F1
#
_entry.id   AF-W4P698-F1
#
_cell.length_a   1.000
_cell.length_b   1.000
_cell.length_c   1.000
_cell.angle_alpha   90.00
_cell.angle_beta   90.00
_cell.angle_gamma   90.00
#
_symmetry.space_group_name_H-M   'P 1'
#
loop_
_entity.id
_entity.type
_entity.pdbx_description
1 polymer ?
#
loop_
_entity_poly.entity_id
_entity_poly.type
_entity_poly.pdbx_seq_one_letter_code
_entity_poly.pdbx_strand_id
1 'polypeptide(L)'
;MKTNLKYIIIYTVLFLFAGACEQIGNNERWTPEEENLLPEKERNTVLVEEYTGQNCINCPTAAAELKKISGSYPKNVITVSMHAARTGQVREELASEAADAYAAQYDIPGSVPGILINRRNLSGEGKYSQKKALWSSLIRRAVNTKAGYRIDLSAEQTAGKKFDIKVAAFSLQEKAASAKLGIQLWAVEDIRAEQTLPTGKKADYFHHNVLRGALNGNSGADYTLGKTYRVQVALPETVKEASNAKIVAFLFDRDTKEVYEAAIVALGQGIQPDEADETGEEEKPEAEKKEAVSFRYNNTTLPTFGGEVKALTIEYSNPSKTDLEIISPLIYVIPGKKGAAGKLTLEIAKEDHQGKQNGGLSQICTDQCQISESTEKYTKQPYELNDSESVIQVHYKIAKEHENKKADYRVRVSIKNNTKEVAYLHIVFCYDPEKKPNSTSDPTEPEQPNPENPDSKPDVPPTQNPEPLEPLKPEDGMKSNVVALDFTGKLCPACPWTIERLAEHDKTFHPNLIVVALQVWYYCRDTNFWAEETIEYEKFNSSRIYGYPTVILNNKRKANGYLDYDIRSLIEQQPLLATDISARRQERSVEFSFLSKPKNDTQAMSSINSRKLNVLFWITENNIIGYQANRSQNYVHNHILRGSLNGIWGETYILGNKLHLKKDLPYKVQNAANCDLIAIVLDAETKEFLDAVKVKL
;
A
#
# COMPACT_ATOMS: atom_id res chain seq x y z
N MET A 1 -65.94 15.46 -32.38
CA MET A 1 -65.28 16.28 -31.33
C MET A 1 -64.81 15.45 -30.13
N LYS A 2 -64.02 14.37 -30.31
CA LYS A 2 -63.42 13.62 -29.18
C LYS A 2 -61.96 13.17 -29.39
N THR A 3 -61.32 13.59 -30.47
CA THR A 3 -59.95 13.16 -30.83
C THR A 3 -58.86 14.22 -30.61
N ASN A 4 -59.22 15.47 -30.29
CA ASN A 4 -58.23 16.57 -30.14
C ASN A 4 -57.87 16.92 -28.68
N LEU A 5 -58.49 16.29 -27.67
CA LEU A 5 -58.18 16.61 -26.27
C LEU A 5 -56.96 15.85 -25.72
N LYS A 6 -56.65 14.66 -26.26
CA LYS A 6 -55.48 13.86 -25.82
C LYS A 6 -54.15 14.46 -26.26
N TYR A 7 -54.10 15.10 -27.44
CA TYR A 7 -52.88 15.73 -27.94
C TYR A 7 -52.57 17.06 -27.24
N ILE A 8 -53.59 17.80 -26.81
CA ILE A 8 -53.40 19.04 -26.05
C ILE A 8 -52.79 18.75 -24.67
N ILE A 9 -53.24 17.71 -23.96
CA ILE A 9 -52.70 17.35 -22.64
C ILE A 9 -51.23 16.88 -22.74
N ILE A 10 -50.87 16.16 -23.81
CA ILE A 10 -49.48 15.69 -24.02
C ILE A 10 -48.53 16.86 -24.35
N TYR A 11 -48.99 17.86 -25.10
CA TYR A 11 -48.17 19.05 -25.41
C TYR A 11 -48.03 20.02 -24.23
N THR A 12 -49.04 20.14 -23.36
CA THR A 12 -48.94 21.01 -22.16
C THR A 12 -48.01 20.42 -21.10
N VAL A 13 -47.92 19.09 -20.98
CA VAL A 13 -46.96 18.42 -20.07
C VAL A 13 -45.53 18.48 -20.61
N LEU A 14 -45.33 18.47 -21.93
CA LEU A 14 -43.99 18.63 -22.53
C LEU A 14 -43.43 20.06 -22.38
N PHE A 15 -44.29 21.08 -22.34
CA PHE A 15 -43.86 22.48 -22.15
C PHE A 15 -43.52 22.83 -20.69
N LEU A 16 -44.01 22.05 -19.71
CA LEU A 16 -43.65 22.21 -18.29
C LEU A 16 -42.23 21.70 -17.96
N PHE A 17 -41.59 20.93 -18.84
CA PHE A 17 -40.21 20.46 -18.66
C PHE A 17 -39.15 21.33 -19.36
N ALA A 18 -39.54 22.33 -20.17
CA ALA A 18 -38.60 23.23 -20.84
C ALA A 18 -38.17 24.45 -20.00
N GLY A 19 -38.76 24.63 -18.79
CA GLY A 19 -38.47 25.75 -17.90
C GLY A 19 -37.54 25.45 -16.71
N ALA A 20 -37.04 24.21 -16.58
CA ALA A 20 -36.17 23.79 -15.47
C ALA A 20 -34.68 23.66 -15.87
N CYS A 21 -34.24 24.43 -16.85
CA CYS A 21 -32.82 24.73 -17.03
C CYS A 21 -32.54 26.06 -16.30
N GLU A 22 -32.46 25.99 -14.99
CA GLU A 22 -31.81 27.04 -14.21
C GLU A 22 -30.33 27.01 -14.61
N GLN A 23 -29.83 28.11 -15.18
CA GLN A 23 -28.40 28.26 -15.38
C GLN A 23 -27.75 28.31 -14.01
N ILE A 24 -27.22 27.17 -13.58
CA ILE A 24 -26.25 27.10 -12.49
C ILE A 24 -25.18 28.14 -12.82
N GLY A 25 -25.10 29.19 -11.98
CA GLY A 25 -24.09 30.23 -12.11
C GLY A 25 -22.70 29.58 -12.12
N ASN A 26 -21.71 30.28 -12.71
CA ASN A 26 -20.32 29.81 -12.86
C ASN A 26 -19.61 29.35 -11.56
N ASN A 27 -20.30 29.42 -10.42
CA ASN A 27 -19.89 29.08 -9.07
C ASN A 27 -20.47 27.76 -8.52
N GLU A 28 -21.28 26.99 -9.26
CA GLU A 28 -21.61 25.59 -8.91
C GLU A 28 -21.23 24.57 -10.01
N ARG A 29 -20.25 24.91 -10.84
CA ARG A 29 -19.56 23.93 -11.68
C ARG A 29 -18.59 23.14 -10.78
N TRP A 30 -18.78 21.83 -10.66
CA TRP A 30 -17.83 20.95 -9.96
C TRP A 30 -16.46 21.08 -10.65
N THR A 31 -15.54 21.78 -10.01
CA THR A 31 -14.14 21.86 -10.41
C THR A 31 -13.39 20.71 -9.73
N PRO A 32 -12.49 20.01 -10.45
CA PRO A 32 -11.56 19.09 -9.80
C PRO A 32 -10.81 19.82 -8.69
N GLU A 33 -10.60 19.13 -7.58
CA GLU A 33 -10.15 19.63 -6.28
C GLU A 33 -8.68 20.11 -6.24
N GLU A 34 -8.20 20.79 -7.29
CA GLU A 34 -6.89 21.43 -7.33
C GLU A 34 -6.85 22.79 -6.58
N GLU A 35 -7.96 23.31 -6.04
CA GLU A 35 -8.04 24.74 -5.67
C GLU A 35 -8.21 25.12 -4.19
N ASN A 36 -8.18 24.20 -3.22
CA ASN A 36 -8.31 24.57 -1.80
C ASN A 36 -6.97 24.69 -1.06
N LEU A 37 -5.95 25.30 -1.68
CA LEU A 37 -4.77 25.76 -0.93
C LEU A 37 -4.94 27.25 -0.58
N LEU A 38 -4.67 27.62 0.67
CA LEU A 38 -4.56 29.02 1.08
C LEU A 38 -3.52 29.75 0.18
N PRO A 39 -3.64 31.08 -0.02
CA PRO A 39 -2.60 31.85 -0.70
C PRO A 39 -1.23 31.64 -0.03
N GLU A 40 -0.14 31.56 -0.81
CA GLU A 40 1.21 31.26 -0.31
C GLU A 40 1.62 32.08 0.92
N LYS A 41 1.31 33.39 0.90
CA LYS A 41 1.58 34.35 1.98
C LYS A 41 0.76 34.12 3.27
N GLU A 42 -0.31 33.34 3.19
CA GLU A 42 -1.22 33.05 4.31
C GLU A 42 -0.98 31.66 4.90
N ARG A 43 -0.12 30.85 4.27
CA ARG A 43 0.25 29.50 4.72
C ARG A 43 1.30 29.56 5.82
N ASN A 44 1.20 28.65 6.77
CA ASN A 44 2.22 28.44 7.79
C ASN A 44 3.53 27.89 7.18
N THR A 45 4.70 28.27 7.70
CA THR A 45 5.93 27.51 7.38
C THR A 45 6.00 26.26 8.24
N VAL A 46 6.20 25.13 7.58
CA VAL A 46 6.22 23.81 8.17
C VAL A 46 7.66 23.34 8.31
N LEU A 47 8.05 22.99 9.53
CA LEU A 47 9.29 22.29 9.80
C LEU A 47 9.07 20.78 9.66
N VAL A 48 9.88 20.14 8.83
CA VAL A 48 9.94 18.69 8.65
C VAL A 48 11.30 18.21 9.16
N GLU A 49 11.29 17.42 10.23
CA GLU A 49 12.48 16.76 10.77
C GLU A 49 12.54 15.34 10.17
N GLU A 50 13.43 15.12 9.20
CA GLU A 50 13.63 13.84 8.52
C GLU A 50 14.70 13.02 9.24
N TYR A 51 14.31 11.98 9.96
CA TYR A 51 15.26 11.02 10.53
C TYR A 51 15.75 10.05 9.47
N THR A 52 17.07 10.00 9.28
CA THR A 52 17.76 9.37 8.14
C THR A 52 19.12 8.78 8.56
N GLY A 53 19.87 8.18 7.63
CA GLY A 53 21.21 7.68 7.90
C GLY A 53 22.00 7.20 6.68
N GLN A 54 23.33 7.35 6.73
CA GLN A 54 24.24 6.99 5.64
C GLN A 54 24.25 5.48 5.31
N ASN A 55 23.95 4.61 6.27
CA ASN A 55 23.91 3.15 6.07
C ASN A 55 22.52 2.66 5.62
N CYS A 56 21.50 3.52 5.68
CA CYS A 56 20.14 3.18 5.34
C CYS A 56 19.93 3.24 3.82
N ILE A 57 19.75 2.06 3.20
CA ILE A 57 19.63 1.91 1.74
C ILE A 57 18.38 2.58 1.13
N ASN A 58 17.32 2.75 1.93
CA ASN A 58 16.04 3.34 1.52
C ASN A 58 15.96 4.85 1.77
N CYS A 59 16.90 5.41 2.53
CA CYS A 59 16.90 6.82 2.92
C CYS A 59 17.15 7.79 1.75
N PRO A 60 18.01 7.48 0.76
CA PRO A 60 18.18 8.32 -0.44
C PRO A 60 16.86 8.52 -1.21
N THR A 61 16.11 7.45 -1.41
CA THR A 61 14.82 7.50 -2.12
C THR A 61 13.77 8.28 -1.33
N ALA A 62 13.81 8.24 0.01
CA ALA A 62 12.94 9.05 0.85
C ALA A 62 13.31 10.53 0.83
N ALA A 63 14.60 10.86 0.89
CA ALA A 63 15.10 12.21 0.78
C ALA A 63 14.73 12.84 -0.59
N ALA A 64 14.87 12.09 -1.68
CA ALA A 64 14.46 12.53 -3.01
C ALA A 64 12.94 12.81 -3.09
N GLU A 65 12.12 11.98 -2.45
CA GLU A 65 10.67 12.20 -2.38
C GLU A 65 10.30 13.43 -1.54
N LEU A 66 10.93 13.62 -0.38
CA LEU A 66 10.74 14.82 0.44
C LEU A 66 11.19 16.07 -0.30
N LYS A 67 12.29 16.02 -1.05
CA LYS A 67 12.73 17.14 -1.89
C LYS A 67 11.65 17.54 -2.90
N LYS A 68 10.99 16.58 -3.56
CA LYS A 68 9.87 16.85 -4.49
C LYS A 68 8.68 17.50 -3.78
N ILE A 69 8.30 16.98 -2.60
CA ILE A 69 7.20 17.51 -1.81
C ILE A 69 7.51 18.94 -1.35
N SER A 70 8.69 19.16 -0.76
CA SER A 70 9.15 20.48 -0.30
C SER A 70 9.32 21.46 -1.46
N GLY A 71 9.75 20.99 -2.64
CA GLY A 71 9.83 21.77 -3.87
C GLY A 71 8.48 22.27 -4.39
N SER A 72 7.37 21.63 -4.00
CA SER A 72 6.02 22.12 -4.28
C SER A 72 5.59 23.29 -3.36
N TYR A 73 6.35 23.52 -2.28
CA TYR A 73 6.07 24.51 -1.24
C TYR A 73 7.36 25.24 -0.79
N PRO A 74 8.15 25.83 -1.71
CA PRO A 74 9.53 26.24 -1.43
C PRO A 74 9.66 27.34 -0.37
N LYS A 75 8.59 28.12 -0.12
CA LYS A 75 8.56 29.14 0.93
C LYS A 75 7.88 28.68 2.23
N ASN A 76 7.19 27.54 2.21
CA ASN A 76 6.35 27.09 3.32
C ASN A 76 6.78 25.73 3.89
N VAL A 77 7.83 25.09 3.38
CA VAL A 77 8.36 23.83 3.94
C VAL A 77 9.87 23.92 4.11
N ILE A 78 10.35 23.68 5.32
CA ILE A 78 11.77 23.57 5.66
C ILE A 78 12.02 22.14 6.11
N THR A 79 12.77 21.37 5.32
CA THR A 79 13.20 20.01 5.67
C THR A 79 14.61 20.04 6.25
N VAL A 80 14.80 19.39 7.39
CA VAL A 80 16.10 19.22 8.06
C VAL A 80 16.39 17.73 8.18
N SER A 81 17.56 17.29 7.70
CA SER A 81 17.98 15.89 7.78
C SER A 81 18.67 15.61 9.12
N MET A 82 18.09 14.69 9.88
CA MET A 82 18.41 14.34 11.25
C MET A 82 19.21 13.02 11.28
N HIS A 83 20.53 13.15 11.30
CA HIS A 83 21.46 12.01 11.41
C HIS A 83 21.73 11.68 12.90
N ALA A 84 20.80 10.94 13.51
CA ALA A 84 20.91 10.47 14.90
C ALA A 84 21.64 9.11 14.99
N ALA A 85 22.80 9.07 15.64
CA ALA A 85 23.61 7.85 15.79
C ALA A 85 22.85 6.71 16.48
N ARG A 86 21.94 7.03 17.42
CA ARG A 86 21.12 6.05 18.16
C ARG A 86 20.20 5.21 17.26
N THR A 87 19.98 5.62 16.01
CA THR A 87 19.23 4.81 15.04
C THR A 87 20.03 3.60 14.53
N GLY A 88 21.36 3.59 14.71
CA GLY A 88 22.24 2.56 14.19
C GLY A 88 22.51 2.65 12.67
N GLN A 89 21.97 3.67 11.99
CA GLN A 89 22.10 3.84 10.53
C GLN A 89 23.03 4.99 10.12
N VAL A 90 23.64 5.66 11.09
CA VAL A 90 24.42 6.90 10.89
C VAL A 90 25.90 6.63 11.13
N ARG A 91 26.76 7.32 10.37
CA ARG A 91 28.22 7.32 10.60
C ARG A 91 28.64 8.62 11.25
N GLU A 92 29.74 8.56 11.98
CA GLU A 92 30.32 9.66 12.76
C GLU A 92 30.38 11.00 12.00
N GLU A 93 30.73 10.97 10.72
CA GLU A 93 30.89 12.16 9.87
C GLU A 93 29.66 13.10 9.86
N LEU A 94 28.45 12.55 9.84
CA LEU A 94 27.19 13.33 9.84
C LEU A 94 26.42 13.22 11.16
N ALA A 95 26.93 12.45 12.13
CA ALA A 95 26.28 12.29 13.42
C ALA A 95 26.14 13.63 14.15
N SER A 96 25.03 13.78 14.87
CA SER A 96 24.71 15.01 15.60
C SER A 96 24.14 14.69 16.96
N GLU A 97 24.80 15.16 18.01
CA GLU A 97 24.33 14.98 19.40
C GLU A 97 22.94 15.58 19.61
N ALA A 98 22.64 16.69 18.93
CA ALA A 98 21.31 17.30 18.95
C ALA A 98 20.28 16.37 18.29
N ALA A 99 20.61 15.79 17.13
CA ALA A 99 19.73 14.83 16.47
C ALA A 99 19.47 13.60 17.35
N ASP A 100 20.49 13.11 18.07
CA ASP A 100 20.34 12.01 19.03
C ASP A 100 19.45 12.36 20.21
N ALA A 101 19.63 13.54 20.80
CA ALA A 101 18.79 14.00 21.89
C ALA A 101 17.32 14.14 21.46
N TYR A 102 17.06 14.68 20.27
CA TYR A 102 15.70 14.77 19.73
C TYR A 102 15.13 13.39 19.38
N ALA A 103 15.92 12.51 18.77
CA ALA A 103 15.51 11.15 18.50
C ALA A 103 15.13 10.41 19.81
N ALA A 104 15.87 10.64 20.90
CA ALA A 104 15.54 10.11 22.22
C ALA A 104 14.27 10.70 22.80
N GLN A 105 14.09 12.02 22.68
CA GLN A 105 12.91 12.71 23.18
C GLN A 105 11.61 12.25 22.50
N TYR A 106 11.67 11.87 21.23
CA TYR A 106 10.51 11.47 20.42
C TYR A 106 10.45 9.97 20.13
N ASP A 107 11.20 9.15 20.87
CA ASP A 107 11.23 7.69 20.75
C ASP A 107 11.40 7.20 19.31
N ILE A 108 12.26 7.88 18.54
CA ILE A 108 12.50 7.56 17.14
C ILE A 108 13.14 6.15 17.05
N PRO A 109 12.54 5.23 16.27
CA PRO A 109 13.04 3.86 16.16
C PRO A 109 14.34 3.80 15.36
N GLY A 110 15.06 2.68 15.47
CA GLY A 110 16.24 2.41 14.65
C GLY A 110 15.93 2.17 13.17
N SER A 111 14.68 1.84 12.84
CA SER A 111 14.20 1.83 11.47
C SER A 111 14.03 3.29 11.00
N VAL A 112 14.78 3.68 9.99
CA VAL A 112 14.66 4.95 9.24
C VAL A 112 14.52 4.61 7.75
N PRO A 113 13.95 5.48 6.89
CA PRO A 113 13.60 6.89 7.10
C PRO A 113 12.21 7.13 7.72
N GLY A 114 12.02 8.32 8.29
CA GLY A 114 10.71 8.82 8.74
C GLY A 114 10.73 10.28 9.15
N ILE A 115 9.55 10.89 9.30
CA ILE A 115 9.41 12.34 9.53
C ILE A 115 8.62 12.71 10.78
N LEU A 116 8.99 13.82 11.42
CA LEU A 116 8.11 14.62 12.27
C LEU A 116 7.69 15.87 11.50
N ILE A 117 6.43 16.31 11.64
CA ILE A 117 5.94 17.56 11.04
C ILE A 117 5.48 18.48 12.17
N ASN A 118 6.17 19.61 12.33
CA ASN A 118 5.92 20.58 13.41
C ASN A 118 5.84 19.98 14.83
N ARG A 119 6.39 18.77 15.04
CA ARG A 119 6.29 18.00 16.30
C ARG A 119 4.85 17.76 16.78
N ARG A 120 3.88 17.85 15.87
CA ARG A 120 2.44 17.63 16.10
C ARG A 120 2.05 16.19 15.83
N ASN A 121 0.89 15.79 16.34
CA ASN A 121 0.28 14.52 15.95
C ASN A 121 -0.15 14.57 14.48
N LEU A 122 0.19 13.52 13.74
CA LEU A 122 -0.11 13.37 12.33
C LEU A 122 -1.45 12.62 12.19
N SER A 123 -2.32 13.05 11.29
CA SER A 123 -3.66 12.44 11.17
C SER A 123 -3.60 10.96 10.80
N GLY A 124 -4.12 10.09 11.66
CA GLY A 124 -4.07 8.64 11.47
C GLY A 124 -2.69 8.02 11.76
N GLU A 125 -1.77 8.82 12.30
CA GLU A 125 -0.41 8.45 12.68
C GLU A 125 -0.10 9.00 14.10
N GLY A 126 1.04 8.62 14.67
CA GLY A 126 1.56 9.27 15.89
C GLY A 126 2.18 10.64 15.56
N LYS A 127 3.16 11.10 16.34
CA LYS A 127 3.97 12.28 15.97
C LYS A 127 4.93 12.01 14.80
N TYR A 128 5.32 10.75 14.62
CA TYR A 128 6.30 10.27 13.67
C TYR A 128 5.66 9.37 12.61
N SER A 129 6.05 9.53 11.34
CA SER A 129 5.54 8.72 10.23
C SER A 129 6.66 8.19 9.34
N GLN A 130 6.69 6.86 9.19
CA GLN A 130 7.55 6.15 8.23
C GLN A 130 6.82 5.81 6.92
N LYS A 131 5.52 6.14 6.82
CA LYS A 131 4.69 5.81 5.66
C LYS A 131 4.87 6.86 4.56
N LYS A 132 5.90 6.69 3.73
CA LYS A 132 6.26 7.62 2.64
C LYS A 132 5.07 8.05 1.77
N ALA A 133 4.16 7.12 1.46
CA ALA A 133 2.96 7.39 0.67
C ALA A 133 2.02 8.44 1.27
N LEU A 134 2.08 8.68 2.59
CA LEU A 134 1.26 9.68 3.27
C LEU A 134 1.90 11.07 3.33
N TRP A 135 3.22 11.18 3.13
CA TRP A 135 3.97 12.40 3.41
C TRP A 135 3.47 13.60 2.62
N SER A 136 3.17 13.43 1.33
CA SER A 136 2.60 14.50 0.49
C SER A 136 1.30 15.05 1.10
N SER A 137 0.37 14.17 1.47
CA SER A 137 -0.91 14.57 2.08
C SER A 137 -0.77 15.21 3.47
N LEU A 138 0.18 14.73 4.28
CA LEU A 138 0.43 15.21 5.63
C LEU A 138 1.08 16.61 5.59
N ILE A 139 2.11 16.79 4.75
CA ILE A 139 2.79 18.07 4.56
C ILE A 139 1.83 19.08 3.93
N ARG A 140 1.10 18.70 2.87
CA ARG A 140 0.08 19.57 2.24
C ARG A 140 -0.91 20.10 3.27
N ARG A 141 -1.39 19.25 4.19
CA ARG A 141 -2.34 19.64 5.23
C ARG A 141 -1.72 20.61 6.24
N ALA A 142 -0.49 20.36 6.67
CA ALA A 142 0.23 21.24 7.57
C ALA A 142 0.47 22.62 6.93
N VAL A 143 0.90 22.63 5.67
CA VAL A 143 1.10 23.85 4.87
C VAL A 143 -0.21 24.61 4.66
N ASN A 144 -1.32 23.90 4.47
CA ASN A 144 -2.63 24.51 4.28
C ASN A 144 -3.31 24.99 5.57
N THR A 145 -2.54 25.17 6.64
CA THR A 145 -3.00 25.82 7.87
C THR A 145 -2.65 27.30 7.81
N LYS A 146 -3.59 28.17 8.20
CA LYS A 146 -3.36 29.63 8.21
C LYS A 146 -2.22 29.98 9.17
N ALA A 147 -1.26 30.77 8.71
CA ALA A 147 -0.13 31.23 9.51
C ALA A 147 -0.63 32.02 10.74
N GLY A 148 -0.28 31.53 11.93
CA GLY A 148 -0.61 32.20 13.19
C GLY A 148 0.47 33.18 13.64
N TYR A 149 1.69 32.99 13.15
CA TYR A 149 2.88 33.72 13.55
C TYR A 149 3.72 34.05 12.31
N ARG A 150 4.75 34.86 12.51
CA ARG A 150 5.82 35.11 11.52
C ARG A 150 7.13 35.19 12.26
N ILE A 151 8.22 34.71 11.65
CA ILE A 151 9.59 34.89 12.15
C ILE A 151 10.39 35.72 11.15
N ASP A 152 11.04 36.77 11.65
CA ASP A 152 12.10 37.48 10.97
C ASP A 152 13.45 37.00 11.52
N LEU A 153 14.28 36.44 10.65
CA LEU A 153 15.57 35.85 10.97
C LEU A 153 16.66 36.50 10.13
N SER A 154 17.73 36.95 10.78
CA SER A 154 18.97 37.35 10.10
C SER A 154 20.20 36.83 10.85
N ALA A 155 21.28 36.64 10.11
CA ALA A 155 22.57 36.23 10.63
C ALA A 155 23.68 37.01 9.93
N GLU A 156 24.57 37.61 10.71
CA GLU A 156 25.68 38.43 10.22
C GLU A 156 27.01 37.82 10.70
N GLN A 157 27.95 37.56 9.78
CA GLN A 157 29.26 37.04 10.15
C GLN A 157 30.05 38.12 10.89
N THR A 158 30.57 37.78 12.06
CA THR A 158 31.37 38.70 12.89
C THR A 158 32.86 38.41 12.80
N ALA A 159 33.26 37.13 12.82
CA ALA A 159 34.63 36.68 12.59
C ALA A 159 34.70 35.16 12.37
N GLY A 160 35.34 34.69 11.30
CA GLY A 160 35.49 33.25 11.06
C GLY A 160 34.13 32.51 11.10
N LYS A 161 34.01 31.45 11.91
CA LYS A 161 32.75 30.72 12.12
C LYS A 161 31.80 31.36 13.16
N LYS A 162 32.00 32.63 13.55
CA LYS A 162 31.17 33.35 14.53
C LYS A 162 30.16 34.27 13.86
N PHE A 163 28.90 34.17 14.27
CA PHE A 163 27.77 34.90 13.71
C PHE A 163 26.97 35.59 14.81
N ASP A 164 26.46 36.78 14.49
CA ASP A 164 25.44 37.48 15.27
C ASP A 164 24.07 37.16 14.66
N ILE A 165 23.25 36.42 15.40
CA ILE A 165 21.93 35.96 14.97
C ILE A 165 20.88 36.83 15.63
N LYS A 166 19.96 37.37 14.84
CA LYS A 166 18.81 38.16 15.30
C LYS A 166 17.53 37.46 14.88
N VAL A 167 16.65 37.17 15.84
CA VAL A 167 15.35 36.55 15.61
C VAL A 167 14.24 37.36 16.27
N ALA A 168 13.21 37.69 15.52
CA ALA A 168 12.00 38.32 16.03
C ALA A 168 10.77 37.57 15.51
N ALA A 169 9.92 37.08 16.41
CA ALA A 169 8.66 36.41 16.08
C ALA A 169 7.46 37.24 16.53
N PHE A 170 6.42 37.28 15.71
CA PHE A 170 5.24 38.11 15.89
C PHE A 170 3.96 37.27 15.78
N SER A 171 2.91 37.64 16.51
CA SER A 171 1.55 37.11 16.30
C SER A 171 0.94 37.78 15.07
N LEU A 172 0.33 36.99 14.19
CA LEU A 172 -0.52 37.48 13.09
C LEU A 172 -2.01 37.52 13.48
N GLN A 173 -2.33 37.10 14.70
CA GLN A 173 -3.69 37.05 15.24
C GLN A 173 -3.92 38.19 16.23
N GLU A 174 -5.17 38.69 16.31
CA GLU A 174 -5.59 39.75 17.24
C GLU A 174 -5.39 39.38 18.71
N LYS A 175 -5.46 38.08 19.03
CA LYS A 175 -5.18 37.55 20.37
C LYS A 175 -4.11 36.47 20.28
N ALA A 176 -2.92 36.77 20.78
CA ALA A 176 -1.85 35.78 20.89
C ALA A 176 -2.26 34.64 21.84
N ALA A 177 -1.92 33.40 21.49
CA ALA A 177 -2.14 32.24 22.36
C ALA A 177 -1.48 32.43 23.73
N SER A 178 -2.09 31.91 24.79
CA SER A 178 -1.55 31.93 26.17
C SER A 178 -0.39 30.96 26.39
N ALA A 179 0.24 30.48 25.31
CA ALA A 179 1.31 29.49 25.34
C ALA A 179 2.60 30.09 25.94
N LYS A 180 3.35 29.27 26.68
CA LYS A 180 4.74 29.60 27.05
C LYS A 180 5.60 29.33 25.82
N LEU A 181 6.21 30.36 25.26
CA LEU A 181 6.93 30.25 23.99
C LEU A 181 8.43 30.12 24.19
N GLY A 182 9.06 29.33 23.31
CA GLY A 182 10.51 29.24 23.18
C GLY A 182 10.96 29.47 21.75
N ILE A 183 12.21 29.92 21.58
CA ILE A 183 12.89 30.02 20.29
C ILE A 183 14.08 29.06 20.25
N GLN A 184 14.12 28.21 19.22
CA GLN A 184 15.21 27.28 18.97
C GLN A 184 16.02 27.75 17.76
N LEU A 185 17.35 27.65 17.87
CA LEU A 185 18.28 27.90 16.77
C LEU A 185 19.06 26.62 16.45
N TRP A 186 19.07 26.23 15.18
CA TRP A 186 19.85 25.11 14.65
C TRP A 186 20.82 25.59 13.58
N ALA A 187 22.04 25.04 13.61
CA ALA A 187 22.96 25.09 12.48
C ALA A 187 22.75 23.85 11.63
N VAL A 188 22.43 24.04 10.36
CA VAL A 188 22.34 22.99 9.36
C VAL A 188 23.36 23.23 8.25
N GLU A 189 23.81 22.17 7.57
CA GLU A 189 24.81 22.27 6.51
C GLU A 189 24.43 21.39 5.32
N ASP A 190 24.64 21.93 4.12
CA ASP A 190 24.67 21.12 2.91
C ASP A 190 26.08 20.52 2.74
N ILE A 191 26.17 19.21 2.58
CA ILE A 191 27.46 18.50 2.64
C ILE A 191 27.46 17.28 1.71
N ARG A 192 28.62 17.01 1.09
CA ARG A 192 28.87 15.73 0.41
C ARG A 192 29.53 14.75 1.37
N ALA A 193 28.97 13.55 1.46
CA ALA A 193 29.47 12.48 2.31
C ALA A 193 29.07 11.11 1.75
N GLU A 194 29.66 10.02 2.27
CA GLU A 194 29.36 8.69 1.75
C GLU A 194 27.95 8.24 2.15
N GLN A 195 27.17 7.76 1.18
CA GLN A 195 25.83 7.19 1.34
C GLN A 195 25.74 5.79 0.74
N THR A 196 25.01 4.90 1.42
CA THR A 196 24.66 3.57 0.89
C THR A 196 23.42 3.67 0.02
N LEU A 197 23.53 3.23 -1.24
CA LEU A 197 22.50 3.15 -2.26
C LEU A 197 22.17 1.67 -2.56
N PRO A 198 21.03 1.38 -3.23
CA PRO A 198 20.72 0.03 -3.73
C PRO A 198 21.81 -0.56 -4.65
N THR A 199 22.56 0.30 -5.34
CA THR A 199 23.59 -0.04 -6.32
C THR A 199 25.00 -0.14 -5.74
N GLY A 200 25.21 0.22 -4.47
CA GLY A 200 26.53 0.29 -3.86
C GLY A 200 26.68 1.52 -2.96
N LYS A 201 27.92 1.89 -2.64
CA LYS A 201 28.22 3.09 -1.85
C LYS A 201 28.61 4.23 -2.79
N LYS A 202 28.01 5.40 -2.61
CA LYS A 202 28.41 6.65 -3.27
C LYS A 202 29.18 7.50 -2.26
N ALA A 203 30.46 7.78 -2.51
CA ALA A 203 31.33 8.48 -1.57
C ALA A 203 31.05 9.98 -1.42
N ASP A 204 30.46 10.61 -2.43
CA ASP A 204 30.25 12.05 -2.52
C ASP A 204 28.76 12.44 -2.67
N TYR A 205 27.88 11.65 -2.06
CA TYR A 205 26.43 11.88 -2.10
C TYR A 205 26.07 13.20 -1.43
N PHE A 206 25.21 13.99 -2.08
CA PHE A 206 24.76 15.27 -1.55
C PHE A 206 23.69 15.12 -0.48
N HIS A 207 24.00 15.55 0.74
CA HIS A 207 23.06 15.67 1.84
C HIS A 207 22.66 17.14 2.05
N HIS A 208 21.35 17.38 2.13
CA HIS A 208 20.79 18.72 2.28
C HIS A 208 20.37 19.02 3.72
N ASN A 209 20.61 20.24 4.20
CA ASN A 209 20.20 20.70 5.53
C ASN A 209 20.47 19.69 6.66
N VAL A 210 21.67 19.08 6.68
CA VAL A 210 22.07 18.15 7.75
C VAL A 210 22.21 18.91 9.06
N LEU A 211 21.49 18.50 10.10
CA LEU A 211 21.59 19.13 11.42
C LEU A 211 22.99 18.93 12.02
N ARG A 212 23.77 20.00 12.15
CA ARG A 212 25.11 19.96 12.77
C ARG A 212 25.10 20.28 14.26
N GLY A 213 24.08 20.97 14.76
CA GLY A 213 23.88 21.19 16.20
C GLY A 213 22.87 22.28 16.54
N ALA A 214 22.51 22.35 17.83
CA ALA A 214 21.64 23.40 18.38
C ALA A 214 22.48 24.54 18.98
N LEU A 215 22.28 25.76 18.48
CA LEU A 215 23.12 26.92 18.80
C LEU A 215 22.79 27.59 20.14
N ASN A 216 21.60 27.34 20.69
CA ASN A 216 21.16 27.82 21.99
C ASN A 216 20.71 26.67 22.90
N GLY A 217 21.36 25.51 22.76
CA GLY A 217 21.05 24.27 23.48
C GLY A 217 19.82 23.55 22.95
N ASN A 218 19.66 22.26 23.27
CA ASN A 218 18.57 21.43 22.73
C ASN A 218 17.17 21.84 23.22
N SER A 219 17.09 22.64 24.28
CA SER A 219 15.83 23.13 24.86
C SER A 219 15.44 24.55 24.41
N GLY A 220 16.28 25.26 23.66
CA GLY A 220 16.05 26.63 23.22
C GLY A 220 15.94 27.67 24.35
N ALA A 221 15.75 28.94 23.97
CA ALA A 221 15.64 30.08 24.88
C ALA A 221 14.18 30.52 25.06
N ASP A 222 13.82 31.00 26.26
CA ASP A 222 12.47 31.50 26.52
C ASP A 222 12.22 32.72 25.66
N TYR A 223 11.00 32.85 25.15
CA TYR A 223 10.71 33.86 24.15
C TYR A 223 9.39 34.59 24.40
N THR A 224 9.43 35.89 24.17
CA THR A 224 8.28 36.78 24.24
C THR A 224 8.07 37.42 22.88
N LEU A 225 6.86 37.30 22.32
CA LEU A 225 6.53 37.84 21.00
C LEU A 225 6.86 39.33 20.89
N GLY A 226 7.37 39.74 19.73
CA GLY A 226 7.78 41.11 19.43
C GLY A 226 9.13 41.54 20.03
N LYS A 227 9.79 40.71 20.85
CA LYS A 227 11.15 41.00 21.35
C LYS A 227 12.20 40.42 20.42
N THR A 228 13.23 41.18 20.06
CA THR A 228 14.36 40.60 19.34
C THR A 228 15.21 39.75 20.27
N TYR A 229 15.33 38.45 19.96
CA TYR A 229 16.35 37.58 20.54
C TYR A 229 17.62 37.73 19.71
N ARG A 230 18.71 38.20 20.33
CA ARG A 230 20.01 38.39 19.70
C ARG A 230 21.05 37.56 20.44
N VAL A 231 21.83 36.78 19.70
CA VAL A 231 22.89 35.95 20.28
C VAL A 231 24.07 35.89 19.33
N GLN A 232 25.28 36.01 19.89
CA GLN A 232 26.51 35.72 19.16
C GLN A 232 26.90 34.27 19.42
N VAL A 233 27.03 33.49 18.36
CA VAL A 233 27.34 32.06 18.44
C VAL A 233 28.47 31.70 17.48
N ALA A 234 29.24 30.68 17.83
CA ALA A 234 30.09 29.98 16.89
C ALA A 234 29.32 28.80 16.29
N LEU A 235 29.51 28.54 14.99
CA LEU A 235 29.02 27.30 14.40
C LEU A 235 29.70 26.08 15.07
N PRO A 236 29.01 24.95 15.23
CA PRO A 236 29.60 23.72 15.74
C PRO A 236 30.86 23.33 14.95
N GLU A 237 31.86 22.77 15.63
CA GLU A 237 33.10 22.31 14.97
C GLU A 237 32.84 21.27 13.88
N THR A 238 31.74 20.52 14.03
CA THR A 238 31.26 19.55 13.06
C THR A 238 30.92 20.20 11.71
N VAL A 239 30.46 21.46 11.67
CA VAL A 239 30.23 22.19 10.41
C VAL A 239 31.55 22.28 9.66
N LYS A 240 31.63 21.69 8.45
CA LYS A 240 32.88 21.69 7.68
C LYS A 240 33.12 23.08 7.09
N GLU A 241 32.16 23.58 6.32
CA GLU A 241 32.27 24.83 5.56
C GLU A 241 31.14 25.80 5.91
N ALA A 242 31.50 26.96 6.47
CA ALA A 242 30.51 27.95 6.89
C ALA A 242 29.68 28.52 5.72
N SER A 243 30.24 28.56 4.51
CA SER A 243 29.54 28.99 3.30
C SER A 243 28.41 28.04 2.89
N ASN A 244 28.43 26.81 3.37
CA ASN A 244 27.45 25.77 3.09
C ASN A 244 26.40 25.65 4.21
N ALA A 245 26.57 26.42 5.28
CA ALA A 245 25.73 26.38 6.45
C ALA A 245 24.54 27.35 6.35
N LYS A 246 23.48 27.01 7.08
CA LYS A 246 22.27 27.80 7.23
C LYS A 246 21.84 27.78 8.68
N ILE A 247 21.11 28.82 9.10
CA ILE A 247 20.48 28.86 10.42
C ILE A 247 18.99 28.60 10.23
N VAL A 248 18.46 27.61 10.94
CA VAL A 248 17.02 27.40 11.10
C VAL A 248 16.62 27.93 12.46
N ALA A 249 15.65 28.85 12.49
CA ALA A 249 15.03 29.32 13.72
C ALA A 249 13.56 28.92 13.74
N PHE A 250 13.07 28.43 14.87
CA PHE A 250 11.65 28.11 15.00
C PHE A 250 11.09 28.46 16.37
N LEU A 251 9.85 28.94 16.34
CA LEU A 251 9.03 29.27 17.51
C LEU A 251 8.26 28.02 17.90
N PHE A 252 8.33 27.63 19.17
CA PHE A 252 7.66 26.44 19.66
C PHE A 252 7.01 26.67 21.03
N ASP A 253 6.04 25.82 21.35
CA ASP A 253 5.40 25.79 22.67
C ASP A 253 6.27 25.00 23.67
N ARG A 254 6.58 25.61 24.81
CA ARG A 254 7.47 25.05 25.83
C ARG A 254 6.94 23.77 26.46
N ASP A 255 5.63 23.60 26.54
CA ASP A 255 5.00 22.49 27.25
C ASP A 255 4.82 21.30 26.29
N THR A 256 4.19 21.53 25.14
CA THR A 256 3.84 20.52 24.14
C THR A 256 4.95 20.22 23.14
N LYS A 257 5.92 21.13 23.01
CA LYS A 257 7.02 21.12 22.03
C LYS A 257 6.57 21.27 20.58
N GLU A 258 5.31 21.60 20.33
CA GLU A 258 4.82 21.85 18.98
C GLU A 258 5.47 23.08 18.38
N VAL A 259 5.86 22.98 17.11
CA VAL A 259 6.41 24.09 16.33
C VAL A 259 5.26 24.87 15.71
N TYR A 260 5.29 26.18 15.90
CA TYR A 260 4.28 27.09 15.38
C TYR A 260 4.70 27.76 14.09
N GLU A 261 5.97 28.14 13.97
CA GLU A 261 6.52 28.82 12.80
C GLU A 261 8.02 28.55 12.70
N ALA A 262 8.56 28.56 11.49
CA ALA A 262 9.97 28.35 11.22
C ALA A 262 10.49 29.30 10.14
N ALA A 263 11.76 29.65 10.21
CA ALA A 263 12.48 30.42 9.21
C ALA A 263 13.88 29.84 9.01
N ILE A 264 14.42 30.01 7.80
CA ILE A 264 15.78 29.59 7.45
C ILE A 264 16.51 30.74 6.75
N VAL A 265 17.78 30.95 7.10
CA VAL A 265 18.66 31.93 6.43
C VAL A 265 19.99 31.26 6.07
N ALA A 266 20.44 31.45 4.83
CA ALA A 266 21.73 30.95 4.37
C ALA A 266 22.87 31.85 4.87
N LEU A 267 24.00 31.26 5.25
CA LEU A 267 25.20 31.98 5.69
C LEU A 267 26.19 32.23 4.55
N GLY A 268 25.97 31.60 3.39
CA GLY A 268 26.79 31.73 2.19
C GLY A 268 26.07 31.21 0.94
N GLN A 269 26.84 30.85 -0.08
CA GLN A 269 26.32 30.43 -1.40
C GLN A 269 25.77 29.00 -1.42
N GLY A 270 26.07 28.17 -0.41
CA GLY A 270 25.66 26.78 -0.39
C GLY A 270 26.45 25.89 -1.37
N ILE A 271 26.08 24.61 -1.40
CA ILE A 271 26.49 23.67 -2.44
C ILE A 271 25.32 23.57 -3.44
N GLN A 272 25.61 23.64 -4.74
CA GLN A 272 24.62 23.32 -5.76
C GLN A 272 24.53 21.80 -5.89
N PRO A 273 23.33 21.19 -5.80
CA PRO A 273 23.17 19.75 -6.03
C PRO A 273 23.44 19.42 -7.51
N ASP A 274 24.03 18.25 -7.78
CA ASP A 274 24.13 17.74 -9.16
C ASP A 274 22.79 17.15 -9.61
N GLU A 275 22.51 17.09 -10.92
CA GLU A 275 21.25 16.53 -11.46
C GLU A 275 20.95 15.11 -10.94
N ALA A 276 21.98 14.28 -10.73
CA ALA A 276 21.87 12.92 -10.18
C ALA A 276 21.45 12.89 -8.70
N ASP A 277 21.88 13.90 -7.93
CA ASP A 277 21.49 14.05 -6.52
C ASP A 277 20.05 14.59 -6.39
N GLU A 278 19.46 15.13 -7.47
CA GLU A 278 18.08 15.61 -7.49
C GLU A 278 17.03 14.52 -7.69
N THR A 279 17.41 13.39 -8.29
CA THR A 279 16.51 12.28 -8.63
C THR A 279 16.67 11.08 -7.71
N GLY A 280 17.78 10.99 -6.97
CA GLY A 280 18.17 9.82 -6.19
C GLY A 280 18.71 8.67 -7.05
N GLU A 281 19.09 8.95 -8.30
CA GLU A 281 19.68 8.00 -9.25
C GLU A 281 21.05 8.52 -9.71
N GLU A 282 22.13 7.74 -9.50
CA GLU A 282 23.42 8.02 -10.16
C GLU A 282 23.39 7.67 -11.65
N GLU A 283 24.15 8.46 -12.41
CA GLU A 283 24.36 8.37 -13.86
C GLU A 283 24.56 6.93 -14.35
N LYS A 284 23.65 6.47 -15.22
CA LYS A 284 24.01 5.51 -16.25
C LYS A 284 24.58 6.27 -17.45
N PRO A 285 25.58 5.70 -18.16
CA PRO A 285 26.24 6.37 -19.28
C PRO A 285 25.21 6.83 -20.30
N GLU A 286 25.42 8.05 -20.78
CA GLU A 286 24.68 8.74 -21.82
C GLU A 286 24.14 7.80 -22.91
N ALA A 287 22.86 7.46 -22.82
CA ALA A 287 22.11 6.83 -23.91
C ALA A 287 20.97 7.77 -24.28
N GLU A 288 21.30 8.70 -25.18
CA GLU A 288 20.42 9.52 -26.03
C GLU A 288 19.01 9.85 -25.49
N LYS A 289 18.85 11.12 -25.08
CA LYS A 289 17.61 11.92 -24.99
C LYS A 289 16.29 11.14 -25.23
N LYS A 290 15.57 10.77 -24.17
CA LYS A 290 14.17 10.31 -24.31
C LYS A 290 13.17 11.45 -24.11
N GLU A 291 13.05 12.27 -25.15
CA GLU A 291 11.87 13.13 -25.39
C GLU A 291 10.61 12.31 -25.74
N ALA A 292 10.74 11.00 -25.98
CA ALA A 292 9.68 10.12 -26.45
C ALA A 292 9.15 9.16 -25.37
N VAL A 293 7.89 8.72 -25.52
CA VAL A 293 7.29 7.60 -24.76
C VAL A 293 8.23 6.39 -24.83
N SER A 294 8.38 5.64 -23.75
CA SER A 294 9.20 4.42 -23.76
C SER A 294 8.56 3.30 -22.97
N PHE A 295 9.14 2.10 -23.02
CA PHE A 295 8.62 0.93 -22.32
C PHE A 295 9.61 0.43 -21.27
N ARG A 296 9.11 -0.23 -20.23
CA ARG A 296 9.93 -0.88 -19.19
C ARG A 296 9.39 -2.27 -18.88
N TYR A 297 10.29 -3.23 -18.76
CA TYR A 297 10.03 -4.61 -18.38
C TYR A 297 11.17 -5.09 -17.47
N ASN A 298 10.87 -5.79 -16.37
CA ASN A 298 11.86 -6.25 -15.36
C ASN A 298 12.84 -5.15 -14.92
N ASN A 299 12.33 -3.96 -14.57
CA ASN A 299 13.14 -2.79 -14.19
C ASN A 299 14.16 -2.31 -15.24
N THR A 300 14.05 -2.80 -16.48
CA THR A 300 14.90 -2.41 -17.60
C THR A 300 14.07 -1.60 -18.59
N THR A 301 14.51 -0.39 -18.88
CA THR A 301 13.89 0.44 -19.93
C THR A 301 14.28 -0.12 -21.30
N LEU A 302 13.29 -0.45 -22.11
CA LEU A 302 13.48 -0.96 -23.46
C LEU A 302 13.81 0.19 -24.44
N PRO A 303 14.40 -0.12 -25.61
CA PRO A 303 14.47 0.82 -26.72
C PRO A 303 13.09 1.40 -27.04
N THR A 304 13.01 2.71 -27.30
CA THR A 304 11.74 3.38 -27.64
C THR A 304 11.11 2.79 -28.91
N PHE A 305 11.95 2.33 -29.85
CA PHE A 305 11.54 1.70 -31.09
C PHE A 305 12.23 0.34 -31.20
N GLY A 306 11.46 -0.72 -31.49
CA GLY A 306 11.99 -2.04 -31.80
C GLY A 306 12.51 -2.84 -30.61
N GLY A 307 12.20 -2.45 -29.38
CA GLY A 307 12.47 -3.30 -28.21
C GLY A 307 11.76 -4.65 -28.33
N GLU A 308 12.31 -5.70 -27.74
CA GLU A 308 11.72 -7.04 -27.79
C GLU A 308 11.51 -7.60 -26.39
N VAL A 309 10.35 -8.22 -26.15
CA VAL A 309 9.99 -8.89 -24.89
C VAL A 309 9.55 -10.30 -25.20
N LYS A 310 10.12 -11.29 -24.50
CA LYS A 310 9.73 -12.70 -24.66
C LYS A 310 8.66 -13.08 -23.64
N ALA A 311 7.60 -13.72 -24.11
CA ALA A 311 6.54 -14.29 -23.30
C ALA A 311 6.65 -15.82 -23.34
N LEU A 312 6.75 -16.44 -22.17
CA LEU A 312 7.02 -17.88 -22.00
C LEU A 312 5.94 -18.60 -21.20
N THR A 313 5.05 -17.86 -20.53
CA THR A 313 4.04 -18.41 -19.64
C THR A 313 2.87 -18.93 -20.47
N ILE A 314 2.73 -20.26 -20.53
CA ILE A 314 1.65 -20.96 -21.22
C ILE A 314 0.56 -21.31 -20.20
N GLU A 315 -0.67 -20.88 -20.44
CA GLU A 315 -1.81 -21.10 -19.56
C GLU A 315 -3.04 -21.57 -20.35
N TYR A 316 -4.01 -22.14 -19.66
CA TYR A 316 -5.33 -22.40 -20.22
C TYR A 316 -6.26 -21.24 -19.86
N SER A 317 -6.88 -20.59 -20.86
CA SER A 317 -7.71 -19.42 -20.63
C SER A 317 -9.15 -19.73 -20.24
N ASN A 318 -9.49 -21.03 -20.18
CA ASN A 318 -10.81 -21.47 -19.77
C ASN A 318 -10.76 -22.69 -18.81
N PRO A 319 -11.79 -22.86 -17.96
CA PRO A 319 -11.86 -23.98 -17.01
C PRO A 319 -11.87 -25.36 -17.69
N SER A 320 -12.34 -25.42 -18.94
CA SER A 320 -12.37 -26.65 -19.75
C SER A 320 -11.00 -27.08 -20.26
N LYS A 321 -9.94 -26.28 -20.04
CA LYS A 321 -8.57 -26.49 -20.55
C LYS A 321 -8.52 -26.73 -22.06
N THR A 322 -9.38 -26.08 -22.83
CA THR A 322 -9.46 -26.27 -24.29
C THR A 322 -8.79 -25.16 -25.09
N ASP A 323 -8.58 -23.98 -24.46
CA ASP A 323 -8.00 -22.82 -25.12
C ASP A 323 -6.65 -22.52 -24.47
N LEU A 324 -5.57 -22.74 -25.23
CA LEU A 324 -4.21 -22.43 -24.80
C LEU A 324 -3.85 -20.99 -25.13
N GLU A 325 -3.31 -20.27 -24.15
CA GLU A 325 -2.82 -18.91 -24.29
C GLU A 325 -1.38 -18.79 -23.80
N ILE A 326 -0.66 -17.84 -24.36
CA ILE A 326 0.61 -17.38 -23.83
C ILE A 326 0.42 -15.95 -23.37
N ILE A 327 0.77 -15.70 -22.12
CA ILE A 327 0.55 -14.41 -21.48
C ILE A 327 1.86 -13.63 -21.47
N SER A 328 1.84 -12.40 -21.98
CA SER A 328 2.98 -11.52 -21.89
C SER A 328 3.26 -11.15 -20.44
N PRO A 329 4.52 -10.85 -20.08
CA PRO A 329 4.76 -10.14 -18.83
C PRO A 329 4.10 -8.76 -18.85
N LEU A 330 4.01 -8.12 -17.67
CA LEU A 330 3.58 -6.73 -17.56
C LEU A 330 4.65 -5.82 -18.17
N ILE A 331 4.22 -5.01 -19.14
CA ILE A 331 5.04 -4.00 -19.79
C ILE A 331 4.55 -2.63 -19.32
N TYR A 332 5.43 -1.84 -18.73
CA TYR A 332 5.11 -0.50 -18.26
C TYR A 332 5.37 0.51 -19.38
N VAL A 333 4.44 1.42 -19.60
CA VAL A 333 4.60 2.55 -20.53
C VAL A 333 5.02 3.77 -19.72
N ILE A 334 6.17 4.33 -20.07
CA ILE A 334 6.76 5.49 -19.41
C ILE A 334 6.42 6.74 -20.24
N PRO A 335 5.68 7.71 -19.68
CA PRO A 335 5.41 8.99 -20.35
C PRO A 335 6.71 9.80 -20.51
N GLY A 336 6.96 10.36 -21.70
CA GLY A 336 8.12 11.22 -21.98
C GLY A 336 7.96 12.64 -21.37
N LYS A 337 9.05 13.43 -21.28
CA LYS A 337 9.00 14.81 -20.74
C LYS A 337 8.39 15.80 -21.75
N LYS A 338 7.41 16.58 -21.29
CA LYS A 338 6.64 17.66 -21.97
C LYS A 338 5.77 17.22 -23.15
N GLY A 339 4.45 17.46 -23.02
CA GLY A 339 3.63 17.85 -24.17
C GLY A 339 3.03 16.75 -25.04
N ALA A 340 2.93 15.50 -24.58
CA ALA A 340 1.97 14.56 -25.17
C ALA A 340 0.54 14.80 -24.65
N ALA A 341 0.14 16.05 -24.47
CA ALA A 341 -1.25 16.46 -24.23
C ALA A 341 -2.09 16.36 -25.52
N GLY A 342 -1.86 15.29 -26.28
CA GLY A 342 -2.62 14.88 -27.46
C GLY A 342 -3.16 13.49 -27.22
N LYS A 343 -4.32 13.18 -27.79
CA LYS A 343 -4.98 11.88 -27.69
C LYS A 343 -4.07 10.77 -28.22
N LEU A 344 -3.24 10.18 -27.34
CA LEU A 344 -2.40 9.05 -27.72
C LEU A 344 -3.30 7.89 -28.15
N THR A 345 -2.76 7.01 -28.99
CA THR A 345 -3.42 5.80 -29.45
C THR A 345 -2.51 4.63 -29.15
N LEU A 346 -3.02 3.65 -28.41
CA LEU A 346 -2.39 2.34 -28.26
C LEU A 346 -2.88 1.46 -29.41
N GLU A 347 -1.95 0.93 -30.18
CA GLU A 347 -2.21 -0.04 -31.24
C GLU A 347 -1.41 -1.31 -30.98
N ILE A 348 -2.09 -2.45 -30.90
CA ILE A 348 -1.47 -3.77 -30.73
C ILE A 348 -1.84 -4.57 -31.97
N ALA A 349 -0.85 -5.02 -32.73
CA ALA A 349 -1.07 -5.71 -33.99
C ALA A 349 -0.23 -6.99 -34.06
N LYS A 350 -0.86 -8.09 -34.43
CA LYS A 350 -0.20 -9.34 -34.77
C LYS A 350 0.67 -9.13 -36.01
N GLU A 351 1.92 -9.57 -35.95
CA GLU A 351 2.88 -9.46 -37.05
C GLU A 351 3.20 -10.82 -37.69
N ASP A 352 2.89 -11.93 -37.03
CA ASP A 352 3.10 -13.24 -37.65
C ASP A 352 2.15 -13.41 -38.85
N HIS A 353 2.72 -13.73 -40.01
CA HIS A 353 2.00 -13.86 -41.28
C HIS A 353 1.16 -15.15 -41.36
N GLN A 354 0.81 -15.77 -40.23
CA GLN A 354 0.10 -17.03 -40.19
C GLN A 354 -1.41 -16.88 -40.43
N GLY A 355 -1.97 -15.66 -40.44
CA GLY A 355 -3.38 -15.42 -40.77
C GLY A 355 -4.36 -15.68 -39.61
N LYS A 356 -5.61 -15.21 -39.77
CA LYS A 356 -6.58 -15.04 -38.65
C LYS A 356 -6.96 -16.34 -37.94
N GLN A 357 -6.95 -17.46 -38.66
CA GLN A 357 -7.30 -18.79 -38.15
C GLN A 357 -6.23 -19.42 -37.22
N ASN A 358 -5.00 -18.91 -37.25
CA ASN A 358 -3.83 -19.55 -36.62
C ASN A 358 -3.50 -19.07 -35.20
N GLY A 359 -4.44 -18.38 -34.54
CA GLY A 359 -4.25 -17.81 -33.21
C GLY A 359 -4.10 -16.29 -33.26
N GLY A 360 -4.00 -15.63 -32.12
CA GLY A 360 -3.89 -14.18 -32.06
C GLY A 360 -4.30 -13.56 -30.73
N LEU A 361 -4.50 -12.24 -30.74
CA LEU A 361 -4.89 -11.48 -29.56
C LEU A 361 -6.22 -12.00 -29.00
N SER A 362 -6.24 -12.43 -27.74
CA SER A 362 -7.45 -12.92 -27.07
C SER A 362 -7.91 -12.02 -25.95
N GLN A 363 -6.98 -11.43 -25.20
CA GLN A 363 -7.26 -10.48 -24.12
C GLN A 363 -6.15 -9.45 -24.03
N ILE A 364 -6.54 -8.18 -23.83
CA ILE A 364 -5.62 -7.06 -23.65
C ILE A 364 -5.90 -6.44 -22.28
N CYS A 365 -4.87 -6.35 -21.44
CA CYS A 365 -4.94 -5.69 -20.15
C CYS A 365 -4.17 -4.39 -20.15
N THR A 366 -4.86 -3.30 -19.81
CA THR A 366 -4.24 -2.03 -19.46
C THR A 366 -4.46 -1.76 -17.96
N ASP A 367 -5.23 -0.74 -17.62
CA ASP A 367 -5.87 -0.48 -16.32
C ASP A 367 -6.95 -1.51 -15.94
N GLN A 368 -7.59 -2.12 -16.95
CA GLN A 368 -8.57 -3.19 -16.84
C GLN A 368 -8.26 -4.22 -17.93
N CYS A 369 -8.60 -5.49 -17.69
CA CYS A 369 -8.49 -6.54 -18.70
C CYS A 369 -9.78 -6.64 -19.52
N GLN A 370 -9.65 -6.72 -20.85
CA GLN A 370 -10.79 -6.88 -21.76
C GLN A 370 -10.51 -7.92 -22.84
N ILE A 371 -11.53 -8.68 -23.21
CA ILE A 371 -11.46 -9.63 -24.32
C ILE A 371 -11.22 -8.84 -25.61
N SER A 372 -10.27 -9.31 -26.44
CA SER A 372 -10.00 -8.70 -27.73
C SER A 372 -11.07 -9.14 -28.74
N GLU A 373 -11.79 -8.19 -29.33
CA GLU A 373 -12.80 -8.44 -30.37
C GLU A 373 -12.18 -8.93 -31.70
N SER A 374 -10.86 -8.80 -31.84
CA SER A 374 -10.10 -9.12 -33.04
C SER A 374 -8.81 -9.83 -32.67
N THR A 375 -8.49 -10.92 -33.38
CA THR A 375 -7.27 -11.70 -33.20
C THR A 375 -6.03 -11.06 -33.84
N GLU A 376 -6.23 -10.07 -34.70
CA GLU A 376 -5.16 -9.48 -35.50
C GLU A 376 -4.72 -8.11 -35.00
N LYS A 377 -5.66 -7.33 -34.46
CA LYS A 377 -5.41 -5.93 -34.10
C LYS A 377 -6.35 -5.45 -33.01
N TYR A 378 -5.81 -4.71 -32.06
CA TYR A 378 -6.49 -3.96 -31.03
C TYR A 378 -6.06 -2.49 -31.07
N THR A 379 -7.00 -1.57 -30.88
CA THR A 379 -6.73 -0.13 -30.85
C THR A 379 -7.50 0.53 -29.71
N LYS A 380 -6.83 1.36 -28.88
CA LYS A 380 -7.45 2.19 -27.84
C LYS A 380 -7.11 3.66 -28.09
N GLN A 381 -8.13 4.51 -28.30
CA GLN A 381 -7.99 5.96 -28.50
C GLN A 381 -9.19 6.69 -27.83
N PRO A 382 -8.96 7.65 -26.91
CA PRO A 382 -7.67 8.05 -26.38
C PRO A 382 -7.06 6.95 -25.48
N TYR A 383 -5.74 6.81 -25.53
CA TYR A 383 -4.97 6.03 -24.56
C TYR A 383 -4.32 7.01 -23.59
N GLU A 384 -4.90 7.11 -22.39
CA GLU A 384 -4.42 8.06 -21.38
C GLU A 384 -3.29 7.44 -20.56
N LEU A 385 -2.17 8.15 -20.49
CA LEU A 385 -1.03 7.76 -19.67
C LEU A 385 -1.13 8.49 -18.33
N ASN A 386 -1.06 7.73 -17.24
CA ASN A 386 -1.07 8.29 -15.89
C ASN A 386 0.37 8.59 -15.47
N ASP A 387 0.56 9.63 -14.65
CA ASP A 387 1.90 10.06 -14.20
C ASP A 387 2.65 9.03 -13.33
N SER A 388 2.01 7.92 -12.96
CA SER A 388 2.51 6.99 -11.95
C SER A 388 2.32 5.50 -12.26
N GLU A 389 2.04 5.11 -13.52
CA GLU A 389 2.26 3.78 -14.15
C GLU A 389 1.07 3.30 -15.02
N SER A 390 1.20 3.41 -16.35
CA SER A 390 0.32 2.72 -17.30
C SER A 390 0.95 1.39 -17.71
N VAL A 391 0.17 0.30 -17.68
CA VAL A 391 0.65 -1.05 -18.02
C VAL A 391 -0.01 -1.59 -19.28
N ILE A 392 0.66 -2.54 -19.94
CA ILE A 392 0.15 -3.33 -21.05
C ILE A 392 0.50 -4.80 -20.79
N GLN A 393 -0.50 -5.67 -20.86
CA GLN A 393 -0.36 -7.12 -20.93
C GLN A 393 -1.18 -7.64 -22.11
N VAL A 394 -0.62 -8.59 -22.85
CA VAL A 394 -1.25 -9.18 -24.03
C VAL A 394 -1.33 -10.68 -23.83
N HIS A 395 -2.53 -11.21 -23.95
CA HIS A 395 -2.78 -12.65 -24.04
C HIS A 395 -2.88 -13.03 -25.50
N TYR A 396 -2.13 -14.06 -25.87
CA TYR A 396 -2.09 -14.58 -27.23
C TYR A 396 -2.62 -16.02 -27.24
N LYS A 397 -3.75 -16.25 -27.88
CA LYS A 397 -4.34 -17.59 -28.04
C LYS A 397 -3.65 -18.36 -29.15
N ILE A 398 -3.26 -19.60 -28.84
CA ILE A 398 -2.72 -20.56 -29.80
C ILE A 398 -3.88 -21.28 -30.47
N ALA A 399 -3.89 -21.33 -31.80
CA ALA A 399 -4.92 -22.10 -32.51
C ALA A 399 -4.72 -23.59 -32.32
N LYS A 400 -5.84 -24.31 -32.24
CA LYS A 400 -5.89 -25.76 -32.00
C LYS A 400 -5.02 -26.58 -32.93
N GLU A 401 -4.92 -26.17 -34.20
CA GLU A 401 -4.11 -26.85 -35.22
C GLU A 401 -2.59 -26.67 -35.05
N HIS A 402 -2.15 -25.69 -34.25
CA HIS A 402 -0.75 -25.42 -33.94
C HIS A 402 -0.36 -25.81 -32.51
N GLU A 403 -1.30 -26.29 -31.70
CA GLU A 403 -1.01 -26.68 -30.32
C GLU A 403 0.09 -27.74 -30.20
N ASN A 404 0.33 -28.58 -31.23
CA ASN A 404 1.38 -29.60 -31.16
C ASN A 404 2.65 -29.21 -31.94
N LYS A 405 2.81 -27.94 -32.30
CA LYS A 405 3.94 -27.43 -33.07
C LYS A 405 4.63 -26.31 -32.29
N LYS A 406 5.93 -26.46 -32.08
CA LYS A 406 6.78 -25.40 -31.54
C LYS A 406 6.85 -24.25 -32.52
N ALA A 407 6.52 -23.04 -32.07
CA ALA A 407 6.48 -21.85 -32.91
C ALA A 407 6.63 -20.58 -32.05
N ASP A 408 7.16 -19.52 -32.64
CA ASP A 408 7.18 -18.20 -32.02
C ASP A 408 6.16 -17.29 -32.72
N TYR A 409 5.33 -16.61 -31.95
CA TYR A 409 4.33 -15.67 -32.45
C TYR A 409 4.72 -14.25 -32.07
N ARG A 410 4.52 -13.29 -32.98
CA ARG A 410 5.01 -11.92 -32.78
C ARG A 410 3.86 -10.92 -32.83
N VAL A 411 3.84 -10.03 -31.86
CA VAL A 411 2.89 -8.92 -31.77
C VAL A 411 3.67 -7.62 -31.62
N ARG A 412 3.32 -6.61 -32.40
CA ARG A 412 3.79 -5.24 -32.23
C ARG A 412 2.87 -4.49 -31.29
N VAL A 413 3.44 -3.81 -30.31
CA VAL A 413 2.76 -2.83 -29.47
C VAL A 413 3.29 -1.45 -29.84
N SER A 414 2.41 -0.58 -30.31
CA SER A 414 2.73 0.75 -30.83
C SER A 414 1.97 1.83 -30.08
N ILE A 415 2.67 2.86 -29.64
CA ILE A 415 2.08 4.10 -29.14
C ILE A 415 2.18 5.15 -30.24
N LYS A 416 1.05 5.74 -30.60
CA LYS A 416 0.96 6.81 -31.60
C LYS A 416 0.48 8.09 -30.96
N ASN A 417 1.02 9.22 -31.39
CA ASN A 417 0.47 10.54 -31.13
C ASN A 417 -0.17 11.04 -32.42
N ASN A 418 -1.51 11.15 -32.44
CA ASN A 418 -2.30 11.27 -33.67
C ASN A 418 -1.97 10.11 -34.64
N THR A 419 -1.36 10.40 -35.80
CA THR A 419 -0.97 9.39 -36.80
C THR A 419 0.50 8.98 -36.74
N LYS A 420 1.33 9.68 -35.95
CA LYS A 420 2.76 9.43 -35.86
C LYS A 420 3.05 8.40 -34.77
N GLU A 421 3.70 7.29 -35.12
CA GLU A 421 4.23 6.33 -34.14
C GLU A 421 5.37 6.98 -33.34
N VAL A 422 5.23 7.02 -32.02
CA VAL A 422 6.16 7.65 -31.08
C VAL A 422 6.93 6.65 -30.23
N ALA A 423 6.44 5.41 -30.14
CA ALA A 423 7.16 4.27 -29.56
C ALA A 423 6.58 2.96 -30.11
N TYR A 424 7.41 1.92 -30.26
CA TYR A 424 6.92 0.56 -30.42
C TYR A 424 7.88 -0.50 -29.86
N LEU A 425 7.33 -1.65 -29.51
CA LEU A 425 8.08 -2.87 -29.19
C LEU A 425 7.42 -4.10 -29.82
N HIS A 426 8.14 -5.21 -29.80
CA HIS A 426 7.65 -6.52 -30.18
C HIS A 426 7.53 -7.41 -28.94
N ILE A 427 6.39 -8.08 -28.79
CA ILE A 427 6.23 -9.20 -27.87
C ILE A 427 6.35 -10.47 -28.70
N VAL A 428 7.31 -11.32 -28.34
CA VAL A 428 7.53 -12.64 -28.95
C VAL A 428 7.03 -13.70 -27.99
N PHE A 429 5.88 -14.30 -28.31
CA PHE A 429 5.30 -15.41 -27.58
C PHE A 429 5.96 -16.70 -28.03
N CYS A 430 6.86 -17.20 -27.20
CA CYS A 430 7.65 -18.40 -27.50
C CYS A 430 6.85 -19.63 -27.08
N TYR A 431 6.23 -20.31 -28.04
CA TYR A 431 5.40 -21.47 -27.77
C TYR A 431 6.19 -22.77 -27.88
N ASP A 432 6.21 -23.53 -26.79
CA ASP A 432 6.77 -24.88 -26.77
C ASP A 432 5.68 -25.86 -26.31
N PRO A 433 5.19 -26.76 -27.18
CA PRO A 433 4.14 -27.70 -26.82
C PRO A 433 4.56 -28.68 -25.72
N GLU A 434 5.87 -28.90 -25.51
CA GLU A 434 6.39 -29.72 -24.41
C GLU A 434 6.25 -29.01 -23.04
N LYS A 435 6.09 -27.68 -23.03
CA LYS A 435 5.91 -26.87 -21.82
C LYS A 435 4.45 -26.60 -21.49
N LYS A 436 3.51 -27.28 -22.17
CA LYS A 436 2.08 -27.20 -21.84
C LYS A 436 1.85 -27.64 -20.40
N PRO A 437 0.97 -26.96 -19.64
CA PRO A 437 0.50 -27.49 -18.37
C PRO A 437 -0.19 -28.84 -18.59
N ASN A 438 0.15 -29.88 -17.83
CA ASN A 438 -0.43 -31.23 -18.01
C ASN A 438 -1.98 -31.21 -17.92
N SER A 439 -2.63 -31.81 -18.92
CA SER A 439 -4.11 -31.79 -19.02
C SER A 439 -4.81 -32.87 -18.18
N THR A 440 -4.08 -33.79 -17.54
CA THR A 440 -4.63 -34.87 -16.71
C THR A 440 -3.89 -35.02 -15.37
N SER A 441 -4.69 -35.14 -14.30
CA SER A 441 -4.46 -35.50 -12.89
C SER A 441 -3.05 -35.63 -12.27
N ASP A 442 -2.98 -35.06 -11.06
CA ASP A 442 -2.07 -35.29 -9.91
C ASP A 442 -0.64 -34.71 -9.90
N PRO A 443 -0.22 -34.10 -8.76
CA PRO A 443 1.06 -33.42 -8.64
C PRO A 443 2.17 -34.44 -8.42
N THR A 444 2.93 -34.73 -9.47
CA THR A 444 4.27 -35.32 -9.31
C THR A 444 5.29 -34.18 -9.28
N GLU A 445 5.96 -34.11 -8.15
CA GLU A 445 7.15 -33.32 -7.81
C GLU A 445 8.18 -33.26 -8.97
N PRO A 446 8.79 -32.10 -9.28
CA PRO A 446 9.91 -32.07 -10.20
C PRO A 446 11.17 -32.65 -9.52
N GLU A 447 11.80 -33.61 -10.20
CA GLU A 447 13.05 -34.27 -9.83
C GLU A 447 14.15 -33.29 -9.36
N GLN A 448 14.78 -33.66 -8.25
CA GLN A 448 16.02 -33.09 -7.74
C GLN A 448 17.20 -33.35 -8.70
N PRO A 449 18.09 -32.36 -8.94
CA PRO A 449 19.44 -32.66 -9.42
C PRO A 449 20.31 -33.19 -8.26
N ASN A 450 20.93 -34.34 -8.48
CA ASN A 450 21.86 -35.03 -7.57
C ASN A 450 23.13 -34.17 -7.28
N PRO A 451 23.78 -34.31 -6.10
CA PRO A 451 24.78 -33.35 -5.60
C PRO A 451 26.23 -33.82 -5.81
N GLU A 452 27.10 -32.89 -6.22
CA GLU A 452 28.55 -32.94 -5.92
C GLU A 452 29.05 -31.53 -5.52
N ASN A 453 29.00 -31.29 -4.20
CA ASN A 453 29.90 -30.58 -3.23
C ASN A 453 30.89 -29.46 -3.67
N PRO A 454 31.44 -28.62 -2.75
CA PRO A 454 30.94 -28.05 -1.47
C PRO A 454 31.09 -26.50 -1.43
N ASP A 455 30.13 -25.80 -0.81
CA ASP A 455 30.41 -24.71 0.13
C ASP A 455 29.09 -24.26 0.77
N SER A 456 28.59 -25.11 1.67
CA SER A 456 27.39 -24.83 2.46
C SER A 456 27.72 -23.82 3.56
N LYS A 457 27.20 -22.60 3.39
CA LYS A 457 26.77 -21.80 4.55
C LYS A 457 25.61 -22.53 5.24
N PRO A 458 25.46 -22.43 6.57
CA PRO A 458 24.46 -23.21 7.30
C PRO A 458 23.04 -22.87 6.83
N ASP A 459 22.24 -23.92 6.62
CA ASP A 459 20.79 -23.82 6.38
C ASP A 459 20.14 -22.97 7.47
N VAL A 460 19.53 -21.86 7.07
CA VAL A 460 18.64 -21.09 7.94
C VAL A 460 17.38 -21.93 8.15
N PRO A 461 17.03 -22.30 9.40
CA PRO A 461 15.79 -23.04 9.66
C PRO A 461 14.57 -22.25 9.13
N PRO A 462 13.50 -22.93 8.69
CA PRO A 462 12.30 -22.23 8.22
C PRO A 462 11.80 -21.27 9.31
N THR A 463 11.61 -20.01 8.96
CA THR A 463 10.89 -19.04 9.80
C THR A 463 9.45 -19.54 9.94
N GLN A 464 9.12 -20.13 11.08
CA GLN A 464 7.81 -20.70 11.35
C GLN A 464 6.83 -19.61 11.80
N ASN A 465 5.64 -19.58 11.19
CA ASN A 465 4.45 -19.02 11.84
C ASN A 465 4.15 -19.88 13.07
N PRO A 466 3.66 -19.32 14.20
CA PRO A 466 3.31 -20.14 15.36
C PRO A 466 2.32 -21.25 14.98
N GLU A 467 2.52 -22.44 15.55
CA GLU A 467 1.65 -23.59 15.32
C GLU A 467 0.23 -23.30 15.81
N PRO A 468 -0.82 -23.63 15.04
CA PRO A 468 -2.20 -23.42 15.45
C PRO A 468 -2.55 -24.21 16.71
N LEU A 469 -3.30 -23.58 17.61
CA LEU A 469 -3.86 -24.30 18.75
C LEU A 469 -4.96 -25.26 18.29
N GLU A 470 -4.99 -26.46 18.89
CA GLU A 470 -6.07 -27.40 18.66
C GLU A 470 -7.42 -26.77 19.03
N PRO A 471 -8.46 -26.91 18.18
CA PRO A 471 -9.78 -26.36 18.49
C PRO A 471 -10.36 -26.99 19.75
N LEU A 472 -10.56 -26.18 20.80
CA LEU A 472 -11.30 -26.57 22.00
C LEU A 472 -12.74 -26.05 21.95
N LYS A 473 -13.67 -26.79 22.58
CA LYS A 473 -15.02 -26.26 22.83
C LYS A 473 -14.91 -25.13 23.86
N PRO A 474 -15.56 -23.97 23.66
CA PRO A 474 -15.65 -22.94 24.68
C PRO A 474 -16.23 -23.50 25.98
N GLU A 475 -15.57 -23.23 27.11
CA GLU A 475 -16.13 -23.52 28.44
C GLU A 475 -17.50 -22.84 28.57
N ASP A 476 -18.42 -23.48 29.31
CA ASP A 476 -19.84 -23.12 29.40
C ASP A 476 -20.08 -21.61 29.58
N GLY A 477 -20.29 -20.94 28.45
CA GLY A 477 -21.29 -19.92 28.28
C GLY A 477 -21.08 -18.54 28.90
N MET A 478 -19.88 -18.03 29.12
CA MET A 478 -19.74 -16.60 29.51
C MET A 478 -19.20 -15.66 28.44
N LYS A 479 -18.49 -16.16 27.42
CA LYS A 479 -17.81 -15.32 26.42
C LYS A 479 -18.34 -15.54 25.01
N SER A 480 -18.29 -14.50 24.19
CA SER A 480 -18.64 -14.57 22.77
C SER A 480 -17.47 -15.07 21.93
N ASN A 481 -17.77 -15.81 20.87
CA ASN A 481 -16.76 -16.20 19.88
C ASN A 481 -16.60 -15.08 18.85
N VAL A 482 -15.35 -14.83 18.47
CA VAL A 482 -14.97 -13.77 17.53
C VAL A 482 -14.20 -14.37 16.37
N VAL A 483 -14.62 -14.03 15.15
CA VAL A 483 -13.90 -14.40 13.93
C VAL A 483 -13.06 -13.20 13.48
N ALA A 484 -11.76 -13.40 13.36
CA ALA A 484 -10.82 -12.43 12.79
C ALA A 484 -10.47 -12.84 11.36
N LEU A 485 -10.95 -12.05 10.40
CA LEU A 485 -10.66 -12.19 8.97
C LEU A 485 -9.41 -11.39 8.63
N ASP A 486 -8.26 -12.06 8.50
CA ASP A 486 -7.02 -11.44 8.05
C ASP A 486 -6.95 -11.46 6.52
N PHE A 487 -7.25 -10.33 5.88
CA PHE A 487 -6.99 -10.14 4.46
C PHE A 487 -5.49 -9.95 4.26
N THR A 488 -4.86 -10.99 3.69
CA THR A 488 -3.42 -11.22 3.74
C THR A 488 -2.88 -11.66 2.39
N GLY A 489 -1.56 -11.80 2.24
CA GLY A 489 -0.95 -12.12 0.96
C GLY A 489 0.48 -12.66 1.06
N LYS A 490 0.77 -13.75 0.35
CA LYS A 490 2.12 -14.32 0.23
C LYS A 490 3.15 -13.34 -0.32
N LEU A 491 2.75 -12.44 -1.22
CA LEU A 491 3.62 -11.41 -1.81
C LEU A 491 3.61 -10.10 -1.03
N CYS A 492 2.79 -9.99 0.01
CA CYS A 492 2.69 -8.79 0.85
C CYS A 492 3.75 -8.85 1.97
N PRO A 493 4.78 -7.98 1.97
CA PRO A 493 5.89 -8.04 2.94
C PRO A 493 5.50 -7.73 4.39
N ALA A 494 4.38 -7.02 4.58
CA ALA A 494 3.87 -6.62 5.89
C ALA A 494 2.89 -7.65 6.48
N CYS A 495 2.33 -8.52 5.64
CA CYS A 495 1.27 -9.45 6.02
C CYS A 495 1.67 -10.51 7.08
N PRO A 496 2.91 -11.03 7.10
CA PRO A 496 3.35 -11.97 8.14
C PRO A 496 3.21 -11.44 9.56
N TRP A 497 3.48 -10.15 9.76
CA TRP A 497 3.42 -9.53 11.08
C TRP A 497 2.01 -9.56 11.69
N THR A 498 0.98 -9.39 10.86
CA THR A 498 -0.40 -9.41 11.34
C THR A 498 -0.86 -10.83 11.66
N ILE A 499 -0.54 -11.81 10.82
CA ILE A 499 -0.96 -13.20 11.08
C ILE A 499 -0.22 -13.79 12.29
N GLU A 500 1.06 -13.47 12.47
CA GLU A 500 1.84 -13.84 13.66
C GLU A 500 1.26 -13.18 14.93
N ARG A 501 0.90 -11.89 14.84
CA ARG A 501 0.23 -11.19 15.95
C ARG A 501 -1.11 -11.83 16.28
N LEU A 502 -1.92 -12.19 15.29
CA LEU A 502 -3.19 -12.88 15.51
C LEU A 502 -3.00 -14.26 16.16
N ALA A 503 -1.94 -14.99 15.82
CA ALA A 503 -1.61 -16.26 16.47
C ALA A 503 -1.26 -16.07 17.96
N GLU A 504 -0.54 -15.00 18.33
CA GLU A 504 -0.29 -14.66 19.75
C GLU A 504 -1.58 -14.25 20.50
N HIS A 505 -2.51 -13.58 19.80
CA HIS A 505 -3.81 -13.25 20.38
C HIS A 505 -4.68 -14.51 20.53
N ASP A 506 -4.62 -15.45 19.57
CA ASP A 506 -5.32 -16.73 19.69
C ASP A 506 -4.85 -17.45 20.96
N LYS A 507 -3.55 -17.52 21.26
CA LYS A 507 -3.07 -18.07 22.55
C LYS A 507 -3.71 -17.45 23.79
N THR A 508 -3.97 -16.14 23.76
CA THR A 508 -4.52 -15.39 24.90
C THR A 508 -6.05 -15.57 25.00
N PHE A 509 -6.71 -15.62 23.85
CA PHE A 509 -8.16 -15.59 23.74
C PHE A 509 -8.77 -16.95 23.39
N HIS A 510 -7.96 -17.99 23.26
CA HIS A 510 -8.39 -19.35 22.98
C HIS A 510 -9.39 -19.81 24.06
N PRO A 511 -10.49 -20.49 23.68
CA PRO A 511 -10.91 -20.88 22.34
C PRO A 511 -11.83 -19.86 21.63
N ASN A 512 -12.03 -18.67 22.20
CA ASN A 512 -13.02 -17.70 21.76
C ASN A 512 -12.57 -16.82 20.58
N LEU A 513 -11.31 -16.91 20.13
CA LEU A 513 -10.85 -16.28 18.89
C LEU A 513 -10.68 -17.32 17.78
N ILE A 514 -11.29 -17.08 16.63
CA ILE A 514 -11.17 -17.90 15.44
C ILE A 514 -10.49 -17.06 14.36
N VAL A 515 -9.23 -17.35 14.10
CA VAL A 515 -8.45 -16.69 13.05
C VAL A 515 -8.71 -17.37 11.71
N VAL A 516 -8.91 -16.57 10.66
CA VAL A 516 -9.01 -17.03 9.27
C VAL A 516 -8.18 -16.11 8.38
N ALA A 517 -7.25 -16.69 7.63
CA ALA A 517 -6.40 -15.99 6.69
C ALA A 517 -7.00 -16.08 5.28
N LEU A 518 -7.32 -14.92 4.70
CA LEU A 518 -7.85 -14.78 3.36
C LEU A 518 -6.75 -14.27 2.44
N GLN A 519 -6.17 -15.17 1.66
CA GLN A 519 -5.13 -14.83 0.68
C GLN A 519 -5.75 -14.05 -0.46
N VAL A 520 -5.39 -12.78 -0.62
CA VAL A 520 -5.95 -11.91 -1.65
C VAL A 520 -5.26 -12.11 -2.99
N TRP A 521 -6.04 -12.14 -4.06
CA TRP A 521 -5.60 -12.54 -5.41
C TRP A 521 -4.33 -11.80 -5.90
N TYR A 522 -4.27 -10.46 -5.80
CA TYR A 522 -3.14 -9.69 -6.35
C TYR A 522 -1.85 -9.82 -5.52
N TYR A 523 -1.95 -10.18 -4.23
CA TYR A 523 -0.79 -10.56 -3.41
C TYR A 523 -0.63 -12.08 -3.25
N CYS A 524 -1.42 -12.87 -3.98
CA CYS A 524 -1.38 -14.32 -3.99
C CYS A 524 -1.47 -14.81 -5.45
N ARG A 525 -0.34 -14.76 -6.16
CA ARG A 525 -0.21 -15.26 -7.55
C ARG A 525 -0.13 -16.78 -7.66
N ASP A 526 -0.39 -17.47 -6.54
CA ASP A 526 -0.40 -18.91 -6.40
C ASP A 526 -1.85 -19.36 -6.20
N THR A 527 -2.43 -19.96 -7.24
CA THR A 527 -3.83 -20.39 -7.25
C THR A 527 -4.13 -21.46 -6.20
N ASN A 528 -3.09 -22.12 -5.66
CA ASN A 528 -3.22 -23.11 -4.60
C ASN A 528 -3.46 -22.49 -3.22
N PHE A 529 -3.22 -21.19 -3.00
CA PHE A 529 -3.38 -20.56 -1.69
C PHE A 529 -4.63 -19.68 -1.58
N TRP A 530 -5.26 -19.39 -2.71
CA TRP A 530 -6.39 -18.47 -2.81
C TRP A 530 -7.72 -19.23 -2.89
N ALA A 531 -8.73 -18.84 -2.10
CA ALA A 531 -10.12 -19.30 -2.20
C ALA A 531 -10.98 -18.28 -2.98
N GLU A 532 -11.88 -18.76 -3.84
CA GLU A 532 -12.71 -17.92 -4.71
C GLU A 532 -13.56 -16.91 -3.93
N GLU A 533 -14.06 -17.35 -2.78
CA GLU A 533 -14.88 -16.57 -1.86
C GLU A 533 -14.13 -15.35 -1.29
N THR A 534 -12.80 -15.38 -1.26
CA THR A 534 -11.97 -14.26 -0.78
C THR A 534 -12.26 -12.98 -1.55
N ILE A 535 -12.50 -13.06 -2.86
CA ILE A 535 -12.83 -11.90 -3.70
C ILE A 535 -14.15 -11.27 -3.25
N GLU A 536 -15.16 -12.07 -2.94
CA GLU A 536 -16.47 -11.57 -2.55
C GLU A 536 -16.46 -10.97 -1.13
N TYR A 537 -15.68 -11.57 -0.21
CA TYR A 537 -15.47 -10.99 1.12
C TYR A 537 -14.69 -9.67 1.06
N GLU A 538 -13.72 -9.57 0.15
CA GLU A 538 -12.96 -8.35 -0.10
C GLU A 538 -13.84 -7.26 -0.71
N LYS A 539 -14.62 -7.58 -1.75
CA LYS A 539 -15.59 -6.65 -2.37
C LYS A 539 -16.58 -6.12 -1.34
N PHE A 540 -17.15 -7.00 -0.52
CA PHE A 540 -18.09 -6.62 0.54
C PHE A 540 -17.46 -5.67 1.57
N ASN A 541 -16.16 -5.83 1.85
CA ASN A 541 -15.43 -5.01 2.81
C ASN A 541 -14.57 -3.90 2.17
N SER A 542 -14.73 -3.62 0.87
CA SER A 542 -13.90 -2.67 0.11
C SER A 542 -13.87 -1.27 0.71
N SER A 543 -14.95 -0.81 1.35
CA SER A 543 -14.99 0.47 2.05
C SER A 543 -14.17 0.51 3.35
N ARG A 544 -13.73 -0.64 3.85
CA ARG A 544 -12.96 -0.82 5.11
C ARG A 544 -11.53 -1.28 4.85
N ILE A 545 -11.27 -1.83 3.67
CA ILE A 545 -9.98 -2.36 3.25
C ILE A 545 -9.31 -1.32 2.34
N TYR A 546 -8.25 -0.69 2.86
CA TYR A 546 -7.47 0.33 2.13
C TYR A 546 -6.05 -0.15 1.79
N GLY A 547 -5.75 -1.41 2.10
CA GLY A 547 -4.42 -2.00 2.00
C GLY A 547 -4.31 -3.28 2.83
N TYR A 548 -3.19 -3.98 2.68
CA TYR A 548 -2.97 -5.31 3.27
C TYR A 548 -1.68 -5.29 4.10
N PRO A 549 -1.66 -5.95 5.26
CA PRO A 549 -2.75 -6.72 5.84
C PRO A 549 -3.89 -5.84 6.40
N THR A 550 -5.12 -6.35 6.39
CA THR A 550 -6.27 -5.72 7.09
C THR A 550 -7.07 -6.80 7.80
N VAL A 551 -7.36 -6.59 9.10
CA VAL A 551 -8.20 -7.49 9.89
C VAL A 551 -9.62 -6.94 10.00
N ILE A 552 -10.61 -7.75 9.64
CA ILE A 552 -12.04 -7.47 9.87
C ILE A 552 -12.57 -8.43 10.94
N LEU A 553 -13.17 -7.88 12.00
CA LEU A 553 -13.75 -8.66 13.09
C LEU A 553 -15.24 -8.88 12.86
N ASN A 554 -15.68 -10.13 12.99
CA ASN A 554 -17.07 -10.61 12.82
C ASN A 554 -17.74 -10.12 11.51
N ASN A 555 -16.94 -9.94 10.46
CA ASN A 555 -17.36 -9.35 9.18
C ASN A 555 -18.13 -8.01 9.33
N LYS A 556 -17.89 -7.27 10.42
CA LYS A 556 -18.66 -6.08 10.80
C LYS A 556 -17.81 -4.82 10.77
N ARG A 557 -16.65 -4.87 11.40
CA ARG A 557 -15.77 -3.70 11.59
C ARG A 557 -14.32 -4.06 11.35
N LYS A 558 -13.58 -3.10 10.81
CA LYS A 558 -12.12 -3.17 10.76
C LYS A 558 -11.56 -3.09 12.18
N ALA A 559 -10.56 -3.90 12.49
CA ALA A 559 -9.77 -3.72 13.70
C ALA A 559 -8.97 -2.42 13.61
N ASN A 560 -8.97 -1.65 14.69
CA ASN A 560 -8.17 -0.44 14.82
C ASN A 560 -6.71 -0.82 15.13
N GLY A 561 -5.82 0.17 15.31
CA GLY A 561 -4.41 -0.08 15.65
C GLY A 561 -4.17 -0.90 16.93
N TYR A 562 -5.22 -1.06 17.77
CA TYR A 562 -5.20 -1.77 19.05
C TYR A 562 -5.99 -3.10 19.00
N LEU A 563 -5.47 -4.08 18.25
CA LEU A 563 -6.11 -5.38 18.01
C LEU A 563 -6.53 -6.15 19.27
N ASP A 564 -5.71 -6.14 20.34
CA ASP A 564 -6.04 -6.80 21.63
C ASP A 564 -7.34 -6.26 22.24
N TYR A 565 -7.44 -4.93 22.33
CA TYR A 565 -8.61 -4.26 22.87
C TYR A 565 -9.87 -4.57 22.05
N ASP A 566 -9.76 -4.52 20.73
CA ASP A 566 -10.89 -4.77 19.86
C ASP A 566 -11.39 -6.22 19.94
N ILE A 567 -10.49 -7.20 20.06
CA ILE A 567 -10.84 -8.62 20.24
C ILE A 567 -11.45 -8.85 21.62
N ARG A 568 -10.78 -8.38 22.68
CA ARG A 568 -11.23 -8.49 24.07
C ARG A 568 -12.63 -7.92 24.26
N SER A 569 -12.87 -6.71 23.74
CA SER A 569 -14.16 -6.03 23.84
C SER A 569 -15.33 -6.75 23.16
N LEU A 570 -15.05 -7.63 22.19
CA LEU A 570 -16.06 -8.48 21.55
C LEU A 570 -16.25 -9.78 22.31
N ILE A 571 -15.16 -10.42 22.76
CA ILE A 571 -15.21 -11.66 23.54
C ILE A 571 -15.94 -11.48 24.88
N GLU A 572 -15.74 -10.34 25.54
CA GLU A 572 -16.38 -10.01 26.82
C GLU A 572 -17.88 -9.67 26.68
N GLN A 573 -18.43 -9.60 25.46
CA GLN A 573 -19.86 -9.42 25.27
C GLN A 573 -20.62 -10.69 25.61
N GLN A 574 -21.86 -10.53 26.07
CA GLN A 574 -22.76 -11.65 26.26
C GLN A 574 -23.05 -12.33 24.91
N PRO A 575 -22.78 -13.65 24.78
CA PRO A 575 -23.06 -14.37 23.55
C PRO A 575 -24.56 -14.47 23.29
N LEU A 576 -24.94 -14.19 22.05
CA LEU A 576 -26.32 -14.25 21.58
C LEU A 576 -26.79 -15.70 21.38
N LEU A 577 -25.86 -16.57 20.97
CA LEU A 577 -26.14 -17.92 20.54
C LEU A 577 -25.33 -18.93 21.36
N ALA A 578 -25.86 -20.15 21.42
CA ALA A 578 -25.17 -21.34 21.87
C ALA A 578 -25.07 -22.28 20.66
N THR A 579 -23.92 -22.22 19.98
CA THR A 579 -23.64 -23.01 18.78
C THR A 579 -22.76 -24.21 19.11
N ASP A 580 -23.10 -25.38 18.55
CA ASP A 580 -22.33 -26.60 18.67
C ASP A 580 -22.12 -27.25 17.30
N ILE A 581 -20.93 -27.80 17.10
CA ILE A 581 -20.57 -28.59 15.92
C ILE A 581 -19.81 -29.85 16.33
N SER A 582 -20.07 -30.93 15.60
CA SER A 582 -19.26 -32.15 15.62
C SER A 582 -19.03 -32.59 14.19
N ALA A 583 -17.82 -33.04 13.88
CA ALA A 583 -17.46 -33.45 12.53
C ALA A 583 -16.62 -34.72 12.57
N ARG A 584 -16.72 -35.51 11.50
CA ARG A 584 -15.88 -36.67 11.22
C ARG A 584 -15.47 -36.61 9.77
N ARG A 585 -14.16 -36.53 9.53
CA ARG A 585 -13.60 -36.65 8.19
C ARG A 585 -13.65 -38.10 7.71
N GLN A 586 -13.97 -38.26 6.43
CA GLN A 586 -13.91 -39.50 5.66
C GLN A 586 -13.14 -39.18 4.38
N GLU A 587 -11.82 -39.34 4.42
CA GLU A 587 -10.89 -38.98 3.33
C GLU A 587 -11.04 -37.52 2.86
N ARG A 588 -11.65 -37.30 1.68
CA ARG A 588 -11.95 -36.00 1.09
C ARG A 588 -13.38 -35.51 1.33
N SER A 589 -14.14 -36.19 2.17
CA SER A 589 -15.47 -35.76 2.60
C SER A 589 -15.52 -35.54 4.11
N VAL A 590 -16.46 -34.71 4.56
CA VAL A 590 -16.72 -34.46 5.97
C VAL A 590 -18.20 -34.68 6.24
N GLU A 591 -18.49 -35.47 7.25
CA GLU A 591 -19.82 -35.65 7.82
C GLU A 591 -19.90 -34.90 9.14
N PHE A 592 -20.88 -34.00 9.30
CA PHE A 592 -20.96 -33.15 10.47
C PHE A 592 -22.39 -32.88 10.91
N SER A 593 -22.53 -32.63 12.21
CA SER A 593 -23.78 -32.22 12.85
C SER A 593 -23.63 -30.82 13.41
N PHE A 594 -24.59 -29.96 13.12
CA PHE A 594 -24.59 -28.56 13.56
C PHE A 594 -25.92 -28.22 14.26
N LEU A 595 -25.82 -27.45 15.34
CA LEU A 595 -26.98 -26.91 16.06
C LEU A 595 -26.62 -25.57 16.68
N SER A 596 -27.43 -24.54 16.43
CA SER A 596 -27.35 -23.26 17.15
C SER A 596 -28.70 -22.92 17.77
N LYS A 597 -28.69 -22.48 19.02
CA LYS A 597 -29.88 -22.08 19.78
C LYS A 597 -29.68 -20.67 20.34
N PRO A 598 -30.76 -19.89 20.56
CA PRO A 598 -30.65 -18.68 21.36
C PRO A 598 -30.09 -19.02 22.73
N LYS A 599 -29.26 -18.13 23.28
CA LYS A 599 -28.94 -18.21 24.69
C LYS A 599 -30.17 -17.84 25.50
N ASN A 600 -30.43 -18.51 26.63
CA ASN A 600 -31.63 -18.33 27.49
C ASN A 600 -31.64 -16.96 28.21
N ASP A 601 -31.53 -15.87 27.46
CA ASP A 601 -31.64 -14.48 27.91
C ASP A 601 -32.74 -13.80 27.08
N THR A 602 -33.75 -13.25 27.76
CA THR A 602 -34.88 -12.52 27.17
C THR A 602 -34.42 -11.39 26.24
N GLN A 603 -33.30 -10.73 26.53
CA GLN A 603 -32.74 -9.66 25.71
C GLN A 603 -32.08 -10.21 24.44
N ALA A 604 -31.26 -11.26 24.55
CA ALA A 604 -30.67 -11.96 23.41
C ALA A 604 -31.77 -12.48 22.46
N MET A 605 -32.82 -13.09 23.01
CA MET A 605 -33.96 -13.62 22.26
C MET A 605 -34.65 -12.54 21.41
N SER A 606 -34.89 -11.36 21.99
CA SER A 606 -35.52 -10.24 21.29
C SER A 606 -34.67 -9.70 20.12
N SER A 607 -33.35 -9.64 20.30
CA SER A 607 -32.40 -9.15 19.30
C SER A 607 -32.17 -10.11 18.12
N ILE A 608 -32.43 -11.40 18.33
CA ILE A 608 -32.22 -12.47 17.35
C ILE A 608 -33.52 -12.76 16.58
N ASN A 609 -34.67 -12.76 17.26
CA ASN A 609 -35.97 -13.09 16.65
C ASN A 609 -36.38 -12.15 15.51
N SER A 610 -35.83 -10.94 15.44
CA SER A 610 -36.06 -9.99 14.34
C SER A 610 -35.16 -10.20 13.12
N ARG A 611 -34.13 -11.06 13.23
CA ARG A 611 -33.12 -11.24 12.17
C ARG A 611 -33.42 -12.47 11.34
N LYS A 612 -33.16 -12.38 10.04
CA LYS A 612 -33.02 -13.55 9.17
C LYS A 612 -31.60 -14.08 9.32
N LEU A 613 -31.45 -15.37 9.55
CA LEU A 613 -30.15 -15.98 9.81
C LEU A 613 -29.75 -16.91 8.67
N ASN A 614 -28.47 -16.89 8.34
CA ASN A 614 -27.81 -17.91 7.54
C ASN A 614 -26.78 -18.66 8.40
N VAL A 615 -26.47 -19.89 8.00
CA VAL A 615 -25.32 -20.65 8.50
C VAL A 615 -24.33 -20.88 7.36
N LEU A 616 -23.05 -20.65 7.64
CA LEU A 616 -21.93 -20.78 6.72
C LEU A 616 -20.94 -21.82 7.25
N PHE A 617 -20.47 -22.71 6.39
CA PHE A 617 -19.50 -23.74 6.73
C PHE A 617 -18.22 -23.56 5.92
N TRP A 618 -17.14 -23.13 6.58
CA TRP A 618 -15.83 -22.92 5.95
C TRP A 618 -14.87 -24.06 6.27
N ILE A 619 -14.03 -24.37 5.28
CA ILE A 619 -12.82 -25.17 5.48
C ILE A 619 -11.63 -24.22 5.49
N THR A 620 -10.85 -24.31 6.57
CA THR A 620 -9.51 -23.73 6.64
C THR A 620 -8.47 -24.83 6.68
N GLU A 621 -7.24 -24.54 6.27
CA GLU A 621 -6.15 -25.50 6.29
C GLU A 621 -4.89 -24.87 6.89
N ASN A 622 -4.21 -25.67 7.69
CA ASN A 622 -3.00 -25.31 8.41
C ASN A 622 -1.77 -25.99 7.82
N ASN A 623 -0.58 -25.60 8.29
CA ASN A 623 0.69 -26.22 7.92
C ASN A 623 0.95 -26.27 6.40
N ILE A 624 0.48 -25.27 5.66
CA ILE A 624 0.73 -25.18 4.22
C ILE A 624 2.07 -24.48 4.01
N ILE A 625 3.06 -25.19 3.47
CA ILE A 625 4.39 -24.62 3.23
C ILE A 625 4.39 -23.84 1.91
N GLY A 626 4.92 -22.62 1.93
CA GLY A 626 5.13 -21.86 0.71
C GLY A 626 5.88 -20.56 0.91
N TYR A 627 6.21 -19.91 -0.20
CA TYR A 627 6.89 -18.62 -0.17
C TYR A 627 6.08 -17.54 0.54
N GLN A 628 6.74 -16.77 1.41
CA GLN A 628 6.20 -15.56 1.99
C GLN A 628 7.22 -14.42 1.93
N ALA A 629 6.81 -13.31 1.32
CA ALA A 629 7.60 -12.10 1.23
C ALA A 629 8.01 -11.62 2.63
N ASN A 630 9.27 -11.21 2.78
CA ASN A 630 9.88 -10.80 4.05
C ASN A 630 9.93 -11.89 5.14
N ARG A 631 9.84 -13.15 4.73
CA ARG A 631 10.09 -14.35 5.54
C ARG A 631 11.01 -15.29 4.77
N SER A 632 10.49 -16.38 4.21
CA SER A 632 11.29 -17.38 3.50
C SER A 632 10.50 -18.09 2.40
N GLN A 633 11.20 -18.90 1.59
CA GLN A 633 10.59 -19.79 0.58
C GLN A 633 9.76 -20.92 1.19
N ASN A 634 10.07 -21.28 2.44
CA ASN A 634 9.48 -22.41 3.16
C ASN A 634 8.70 -21.93 4.39
N TYR A 635 8.00 -20.81 4.28
CA TYR A 635 7.17 -20.28 5.37
C TYR A 635 5.94 -21.15 5.57
N VAL A 636 5.59 -21.40 6.83
CA VAL A 636 4.43 -22.23 7.20
C VAL A 636 3.20 -21.33 7.33
N HIS A 637 2.22 -21.52 6.45
CA HIS A 637 0.96 -20.79 6.49
C HIS A 637 -0.10 -21.56 7.27
N ASN A 638 -0.84 -20.85 8.11
CA ASN A 638 -1.91 -21.39 8.94
C ASN A 638 -3.23 -20.65 8.69
N HIS A 639 -4.33 -21.29 9.08
CA HIS A 639 -5.69 -20.74 9.00
C HIS A 639 -6.13 -20.32 7.60
N ILE A 640 -5.54 -20.87 6.54
CA ILE A 640 -5.81 -20.44 5.16
C ILE A 640 -7.21 -20.90 4.78
N LEU A 641 -8.09 -19.97 4.39
CA LEU A 641 -9.41 -20.31 3.85
C LEU A 641 -9.25 -21.13 2.57
N ARG A 642 -9.84 -22.32 2.51
CA ARG A 642 -9.84 -23.20 1.33
C ARG A 642 -11.16 -23.21 0.57
N GLY A 643 -12.24 -22.74 1.20
CA GLY A 643 -13.54 -22.53 0.57
C GLY A 643 -14.71 -22.80 1.51
N SER A 644 -15.92 -22.58 0.99
CA SER A 644 -17.19 -22.84 1.66
C SER A 644 -17.83 -24.15 1.20
N LEU A 645 -18.53 -24.84 2.11
CA LEU A 645 -19.28 -26.07 1.80
C LEU A 645 -20.74 -25.82 1.40
N ASN A 646 -21.23 -24.60 1.56
CA ASN A 646 -22.62 -24.22 1.31
C ASN A 646 -22.78 -22.79 0.76
N GLY A 647 -21.79 -22.32 -0.02
CA GLY A 647 -21.83 -21.04 -0.72
C GLY A 647 -21.25 -19.87 0.07
N ILE A 648 -21.01 -18.74 -0.61
CA ILE A 648 -20.24 -17.59 -0.09
C ILE A 648 -20.86 -17.00 1.19
N TRP A 649 -22.19 -16.88 1.25
CA TRP A 649 -22.91 -16.31 2.41
C TRP A 649 -23.79 -17.33 3.14
N GLY A 650 -23.52 -18.62 2.91
CA GLY A 650 -24.23 -19.72 3.52
C GLY A 650 -25.68 -19.85 3.08
N GLU A 651 -26.41 -20.70 3.80
CA GLU A 651 -27.81 -21.03 3.55
C GLU A 651 -28.67 -20.58 4.72
N THR A 652 -29.95 -20.31 4.48
CA THR A 652 -30.89 -19.91 5.53
C THR A 652 -30.95 -20.95 6.64
N TYR A 653 -30.86 -20.48 7.89
CA TYR A 653 -30.87 -21.30 9.08
C TYR A 653 -31.99 -20.88 10.04
N ILE A 654 -32.70 -21.88 10.55
CA ILE A 654 -33.73 -21.70 11.57
C ILE A 654 -33.15 -22.22 12.89
N LEU A 655 -33.07 -21.34 13.89
CA LEU A 655 -32.51 -21.69 15.21
C LEU A 655 -33.22 -22.90 15.83
N GLY A 656 -32.43 -23.75 16.47
CA GLY A 656 -32.91 -25.00 17.08
C GLY A 656 -33.02 -26.17 16.11
N ASN A 657 -33.01 -25.93 14.79
CA ASN A 657 -32.99 -27.02 13.82
C ASN A 657 -31.60 -27.66 13.77
N LYS A 658 -31.53 -28.95 14.06
CA LYS A 658 -30.28 -29.71 13.95
C LYS A 658 -30.05 -30.07 12.49
N LEU A 659 -28.87 -29.72 11.96
CA LEU A 659 -28.44 -30.11 10.62
C LEU A 659 -27.53 -31.33 10.72
N HIS A 660 -27.68 -32.25 9.76
CA HIS A 660 -26.79 -33.38 9.53
C HIS A 660 -26.40 -33.35 8.06
N LEU A 661 -25.13 -33.10 7.78
CA LEU A 661 -24.64 -32.84 6.42
C LEU A 661 -23.44 -33.72 6.11
N LYS A 662 -23.35 -34.15 4.86
CA LYS A 662 -22.16 -34.75 4.27
C LYS A 662 -21.75 -33.90 3.07
N LYS A 663 -20.52 -33.42 3.05
CA LYS A 663 -19.99 -32.52 2.01
C LYS A 663 -18.58 -32.93 1.64
N ASP A 664 -18.22 -32.76 0.38
CA ASP A 664 -16.83 -32.91 -0.06
C ASP A 664 -16.02 -31.68 0.30
N LEU A 665 -14.76 -31.88 0.66
CA LEU A 665 -13.83 -30.80 0.94
C LEU A 665 -13.53 -30.03 -0.35
N PRO A 666 -13.33 -28.69 -0.27
CA PRO A 666 -12.98 -27.89 -1.44
C PRO A 666 -11.82 -28.49 -2.22
N TYR A 667 -11.90 -28.47 -3.55
CA TYR A 667 -10.91 -29.11 -4.42
C TYR A 667 -9.48 -28.62 -4.16
N LYS A 668 -9.32 -27.38 -3.68
CA LYS A 668 -8.03 -26.77 -3.38
C LYS A 668 -7.35 -27.41 -2.17
N VAL A 669 -8.10 -27.98 -1.21
CA VAL A 669 -7.54 -28.61 0.01
C VAL A 669 -6.41 -29.58 -0.35
N GLN A 670 -5.21 -29.32 0.17
CA GLN A 670 -4.00 -30.08 -0.14
C GLN A 670 -3.89 -31.29 0.79
N ASN A 671 -4.01 -31.05 2.11
CA ASN A 671 -3.99 -32.08 3.13
C ASN A 671 -5.21 -31.95 4.05
N ALA A 672 -6.15 -32.88 3.87
CA ALA A 672 -7.39 -32.91 4.63
C ALA A 672 -7.19 -33.12 6.15
N ALA A 673 -6.07 -33.71 6.60
CA ALA A 673 -5.76 -33.85 8.03
C ALA A 673 -5.32 -32.54 8.68
N ASN A 674 -4.91 -31.55 7.87
CA ASN A 674 -4.54 -30.23 8.36
C ASN A 674 -5.74 -29.29 8.46
N CYS A 675 -6.93 -29.73 8.05
CA CYS A 675 -8.11 -28.88 7.95
C CYS A 675 -8.86 -28.70 9.26
N ASP A 676 -9.48 -27.54 9.40
CA ASP A 676 -10.49 -27.25 10.41
C ASP A 676 -11.81 -26.89 9.71
N LEU A 677 -12.93 -27.36 10.25
CA LEU A 677 -14.28 -26.95 9.87
C LEU A 677 -14.76 -25.84 10.81
N ILE A 678 -15.11 -24.69 10.23
CA ILE A 678 -15.68 -23.55 10.96
C ILE A 678 -17.14 -23.41 10.57
N ALA A 679 -18.03 -23.38 11.56
CA ALA A 679 -19.43 -23.02 11.35
C ALA A 679 -19.68 -21.62 11.90
N ILE A 680 -20.31 -20.78 11.09
CA ILE A 680 -20.59 -19.38 11.39
C ILE A 680 -22.08 -19.15 11.25
N VAL A 681 -22.73 -18.60 12.29
CA VAL A 681 -24.09 -18.07 12.18
C VAL A 681 -23.99 -16.59 11.91
N LEU A 682 -24.65 -16.13 10.84
CA LEU A 682 -24.61 -14.74 10.41
C LEU A 682 -26.00 -14.17 10.17
N ASP A 683 -26.09 -12.85 10.29
CA ASP A 683 -27.24 -12.09 9.86
C ASP A 683 -27.31 -12.06 8.32
N ALA A 684 -28.40 -12.57 7.76
CA ALA A 684 -28.55 -12.76 6.33
C ALA A 684 -28.65 -11.43 5.55
N GLU A 685 -28.96 -10.31 6.20
CA GLU A 685 -29.05 -9.00 5.55
C GLU A 685 -27.71 -8.27 5.67
N THR A 686 -27.24 -8.05 6.90
CA THR A 686 -26.04 -7.27 7.20
C THR A 686 -24.73 -8.03 6.99
N LYS A 687 -24.78 -9.36 6.91
CA LYS A 687 -23.62 -10.26 6.85
C LYS A 687 -22.71 -10.24 8.08
N GLU A 688 -23.16 -9.64 9.18
CA GLU A 688 -22.48 -9.67 10.47
C GLU A 688 -22.44 -11.10 11.03
N PHE A 689 -21.29 -11.54 11.51
CA PHE A 689 -21.13 -12.83 12.17
C PHE A 689 -21.55 -12.70 13.64
N LEU A 690 -22.52 -13.51 14.05
CA LEU A 690 -23.14 -13.43 15.37
C LEU A 690 -22.57 -14.46 16.34
N ASP A 691 -22.13 -15.61 15.83
CA ASP A 691 -21.43 -16.64 16.58
C ASP A 691 -20.67 -17.56 15.61
N ALA A 692 -19.64 -18.23 16.11
CA ALA A 692 -18.86 -19.19 15.33
C ALA A 692 -18.21 -20.25 16.21
N VAL A 693 -18.06 -21.46 15.67
CA VAL A 693 -17.36 -22.58 16.31
C VAL A 693 -16.43 -23.26 15.31
N LYS A 694 -15.33 -23.83 15.81
CA LYS A 694 -14.30 -24.49 15.01
C LYS A 694 -14.08 -25.91 15.54
N VAL A 695 -13.91 -26.88 14.65
CA VAL A 695 -13.55 -28.28 14.98
C VAL A 695 -12.48 -28.80 14.04
N LYS A 696 -11.56 -29.62 14.55
CA LYS A 696 -10.51 -30.29 13.77
C LYS A 696 -11.11 -31.43 12.93
N LEU A 697 -10.58 -31.67 11.73
CA LEU A 697 -11.01 -32.74 10.81
C LEU A 697 -10.08 -33.95 10.74
#